data_AF-A0A2M7UAE7-F1
#
_entry.id   AF-A0A2M7UAE7-F1
#
_cell.length_a   1.000
_cell.length_b   1.000
_cell.length_c   1.000
_cell.angle_alpha   90.00
_cell.angle_beta   90.00
_cell.angle_gamma   90.00
#
_symmetry.space_group_name_H-M   'P 1'
#
loop_
_entity.id
_entity.type
_entity.pdbx_description
1 polymer ?
#
loop_
_entity_poly.entity_id
_entity_poly.type
_entity_poly.pdbx_seq_one_letter_code
_entity_poly.pdbx_strand_id
1 'polypeptide(L)'
;KVQNGDLPSLFKVSTSASWVDYDNDGDDDIFVANYQNATNWLIRNDNAVFYNASPAPFNSHTGNTWSGHWADIDNDGDQDCLILDMSSYPKLIINNGDGSFSTHTGDAISNTYMYAYDATWVDYDRDGDLDLIVAPYGGYPLLFRCLDAANYSYEQVTGISLVESYRSYTSVNFIDFDQDGDLDCFYTTAGSGNFLYVNVGDTAFVAPESPINNDYPTSYGQAWGDYDNDGDLDLYIPNYGSTNLLYRNDGGTFTSITNSETLAGNSYSYTASWVDVNNDGWLDLSVSNVSQSQDFFENDADGTFTRNTSLPMLPENSSTYQSVWGDYDLNGSMDVFTPNYNYSQANTLHRNNGNANHWAAIRLRGVESNSFGLNAKVRVKAKLNGVNARWQIREIGADVGGFGENSIIAHFGLQDAEIIDSLQVRWPGGLVQTYTQIPADQQLTVTESSGPPPELDWTAPNLGNVVVGIGQTWETDCQLKNTGTGTLTYDFVSNQSWLLVDDHSSDDVAPGDSVLLTIQIDAEDLDQGNYYGQLTLNTNDMNEATTQIPVTISVVRFSAFFEYSPSEGLAPLTVNFTDHSVSVDYSISDWSWDFGDGSQSTQQNPSHTYTAEGQFEVTLTIVDANSQQSHYTGGPITVTPTIIVAFMADDPEGGNPHTVHFTDLSIFKADTTNRSWTWDFGDGYQSGVRNPTHTYTQEGDYTVGLTVGDGQNTYNLVKSNYVTVRNYPNFLLSRTATDTLDMEIVGNDVQSDTLMIYNPGGLADLSFGTTESLNWLSVSPASGTVAPNDSAMIILQFTSTDLGVYTGSVIVYGNDENNTSVEVPVTMHVVEFPYLPAPFRAGYNANGSAIHLTWSDRSRIEDGYKLYRVNSSGRTLLWTAPPNATAFTDADVDTNQTWQYAITTFLNSRGESPVEITITVPAKPELASITRNGDVVTLTPASTSSGTSGLWAERWQNDDPPVLGGNSVSIGNIRDTINFGFAETFRYRVYAYGGNPEGSYGLSWPSDKITLPPALHGDFSGDATVDIRDAIYFVNSWEGENFVKETGPVTGTAPNFNFTPDGEFDRYDMAAFVGMYR
;
A
#
# COMPACT_ATOMS: atom_id res chain seq x y z
N LYS A 1 -6.73 -27.42 7.85
CA LYS A 1 -5.56 -28.00 7.16
C LYS A 1 -6.04 -29.07 6.21
N VAL A 2 -5.79 -28.88 4.93
CA VAL A 2 -6.11 -29.87 3.90
C VAL A 2 -5.02 -30.95 3.97
N GLN A 3 -5.35 -32.20 4.32
CA GLN A 3 -4.40 -33.33 4.32
C GLN A 3 -4.95 -34.51 3.52
N ASN A 4 -4.10 -35.03 2.63
CA ASN A 4 -4.27 -36.22 1.78
C ASN A 4 -5.37 -36.12 0.71
N GLY A 5 -4.93 -35.90 -0.54
CA GLY A 5 -5.76 -36.04 -1.75
C GLY A 5 -5.76 -34.79 -2.60
N ASP A 6 -5.84 -33.62 -1.94
CA ASP A 6 -6.11 -32.37 -2.65
C ASP A 6 -4.84 -31.59 -2.97
N LEU A 7 -3.77 -31.70 -2.18
CA LEU A 7 -2.43 -31.18 -2.53
C LEU A 7 -1.41 -32.33 -2.61
N PRO A 8 -0.54 -32.37 -3.63
CA PRO A 8 0.52 -33.37 -3.69
C PRO A 8 1.39 -33.31 -2.42
N SER A 9 1.93 -34.45 -1.96
CA SER A 9 2.86 -34.45 -0.82
C SER A 9 4.19 -33.82 -1.23
N LEU A 10 4.30 -32.51 -1.01
CA LEU A 10 5.37 -31.65 -1.50
C LEU A 10 6.37 -31.34 -0.36
N PHE A 11 7.32 -32.26 -0.13
CA PHE A 11 8.42 -32.06 0.81
C PHE A 11 9.62 -31.42 0.10
N LYS A 12 9.71 -30.08 0.14
CA LYS A 12 10.89 -29.32 -0.29
C LYS A 12 11.08 -28.12 0.62
N VAL A 13 12.30 -27.58 0.62
CA VAL A 13 12.59 -26.26 1.17
C VAL A 13 12.05 -25.24 0.20
N SER A 14 10.97 -24.57 0.58
CA SER A 14 10.33 -23.50 -0.20
C SER A 14 10.58 -22.15 0.47
N THR A 15 10.78 -21.11 -0.34
CA THR A 15 11.07 -19.74 0.13
C THR A 15 9.85 -18.84 0.08
N SER A 16 9.11 -18.88 -1.03
CA SER A 16 7.91 -18.08 -1.25
C SER A 16 6.89 -18.83 -2.11
N ALA A 17 5.70 -18.24 -2.27
CA ALA A 17 4.64 -18.73 -3.14
C ALA A 17 3.84 -17.55 -3.70
N SER A 18 3.12 -17.79 -4.79
CA SER A 18 2.22 -16.81 -5.41
C SER A 18 0.92 -17.48 -5.83
N TRP A 19 -0.22 -16.82 -5.56
CA TRP A 19 -1.50 -17.17 -6.16
C TRP A 19 -1.60 -16.53 -7.55
N VAL A 20 -1.94 -17.31 -8.57
CA VAL A 20 -1.94 -16.86 -9.97
C VAL A 20 -2.92 -17.69 -10.80
N ASP A 21 -3.72 -17.08 -11.67
CA ASP A 21 -4.62 -17.80 -12.60
C ASP A 21 -3.86 -17.98 -13.94
N TYR A 22 -2.90 -18.91 -13.98
CA TYR A 22 -1.94 -18.95 -15.09
C TYR A 22 -2.54 -19.54 -16.38
N ASP A 23 -3.61 -20.33 -16.29
CA ASP A 23 -4.30 -20.89 -17.45
C ASP A 23 -5.66 -20.26 -17.75
N ASN A 24 -5.95 -19.11 -17.09
CA ASN A 24 -7.11 -18.25 -17.35
C ASN A 24 -8.45 -19.00 -17.24
N ASP A 25 -8.51 -20.06 -16.43
CA ASP A 25 -9.72 -20.84 -16.20
C ASP A 25 -10.61 -20.23 -15.10
N GLY A 26 -10.06 -19.27 -14.37
CA GLY A 26 -10.72 -18.48 -13.38
C GLY A 26 -10.57 -18.99 -11.95
N ASP A 27 -9.87 -20.09 -11.72
CA ASP A 27 -9.47 -20.58 -10.41
C ASP A 27 -8.00 -20.19 -10.15
N ASP A 28 -7.69 -19.57 -9.00
CA ASP A 28 -6.29 -19.24 -8.70
C ASP A 28 -5.47 -20.52 -8.44
N ASP A 29 -4.35 -20.65 -9.15
CA ASP A 29 -3.32 -21.67 -9.00
C ASP A 29 -2.22 -21.25 -8.02
N ILE A 30 -1.27 -22.16 -7.75
CA ILE A 30 -0.16 -21.89 -6.83
C ILE A 30 1.19 -22.11 -7.51
N PHE A 31 1.97 -21.04 -7.62
CA PHE A 31 3.41 -21.13 -7.85
C PHE A 31 4.16 -21.27 -6.53
N VAL A 32 5.19 -22.13 -6.49
CA VAL A 32 6.06 -22.32 -5.32
C VAL A 32 7.52 -22.24 -5.71
N ALA A 33 8.21 -21.23 -5.17
CA ALA A 33 9.65 -21.06 -5.26
C ALA A 33 10.37 -22.06 -4.35
N ASN A 34 11.28 -22.85 -4.93
CA ASN A 34 12.03 -23.86 -4.19
C ASN A 34 13.54 -23.55 -4.14
N TYR A 35 14.14 -23.84 -3.00
CA TYR A 35 15.53 -23.53 -2.69
C TYR A 35 16.41 -24.79 -2.67
N GLN A 36 17.74 -24.62 -2.60
CA GLN A 36 18.75 -25.69 -2.53
C GLN A 36 18.81 -26.61 -3.76
N ASN A 37 18.77 -26.03 -4.97
CA ASN A 37 18.79 -26.73 -6.26
C ASN A 37 17.58 -27.63 -6.50
N ALA A 38 16.47 -27.37 -5.82
CA ALA A 38 15.23 -28.08 -6.04
C ALA A 38 14.38 -27.36 -7.09
N THR A 39 13.68 -28.13 -7.92
CA THR A 39 12.86 -27.56 -9.01
C THR A 39 11.68 -26.77 -8.46
N ASN A 40 11.29 -25.69 -9.12
CA ASN A 40 10.08 -24.93 -8.76
C ASN A 40 8.82 -25.77 -9.04
N TRP A 41 7.71 -25.39 -8.43
CA TRP A 41 6.43 -26.04 -8.68
C TRP A 41 5.39 -25.05 -9.19
N LEU A 42 4.62 -25.52 -10.15
CA LEU A 42 3.37 -24.90 -10.58
C LEU A 42 2.27 -25.92 -10.32
N ILE A 43 1.35 -25.56 -9.44
CA ILE A 43 0.30 -26.42 -8.92
C ILE A 43 -1.02 -25.85 -9.43
N ARG A 44 -1.64 -26.56 -10.38
CA ARG A 44 -2.91 -26.15 -10.96
C ARG A 44 -4.07 -26.47 -10.01
N ASN A 45 -5.04 -25.58 -9.88
CA ASN A 45 -6.27 -25.73 -9.13
C ASN A 45 -7.46 -25.80 -10.11
N ASP A 46 -8.13 -26.94 -10.21
CA ASP A 46 -9.39 -27.03 -10.97
C ASP A 46 -10.51 -27.26 -9.97
N ASN A 47 -11.31 -26.23 -9.71
CA ASN A 47 -12.48 -26.30 -8.82
C ASN A 47 -12.14 -26.91 -7.45
N ALA A 48 -11.16 -26.32 -6.77
CA ALA A 48 -10.67 -26.74 -5.45
C ALA A 48 -9.94 -28.09 -5.40
N VAL A 49 -9.50 -28.62 -6.55
CA VAL A 49 -8.71 -29.86 -6.67
C VAL A 49 -7.35 -29.56 -7.28
N PHE A 50 -6.27 -29.84 -6.56
CA PHE A 50 -4.94 -29.48 -7.05
C PHE A 50 -4.19 -30.61 -7.77
N TYR A 51 -3.51 -30.23 -8.85
CA TYR A 51 -2.66 -31.09 -9.68
C TYR A 51 -1.26 -30.50 -9.78
N ASN A 52 -0.23 -31.34 -9.67
CA ASN A 52 1.12 -30.88 -9.96
C ASN A 52 1.33 -30.81 -11.48
N ALA A 53 1.18 -29.62 -12.07
CA ALA A 53 1.36 -29.39 -13.49
C ALA A 53 2.84 -29.27 -13.85
N SER A 54 3.60 -28.47 -13.08
CA SER A 54 5.03 -28.15 -13.23
C SER A 54 5.62 -28.50 -14.61
N PRO A 55 5.27 -27.77 -15.68
CA PRO A 55 5.87 -27.97 -16.99
C PRO A 55 7.34 -27.54 -16.99
N ALA A 56 8.06 -27.84 -18.08
CA ALA A 56 9.32 -27.14 -18.33
C ALA A 56 9.00 -25.66 -18.65
N PRO A 57 9.79 -24.68 -18.17
CA PRO A 57 11.09 -24.85 -17.53
C PRO A 57 11.03 -25.07 -16.00
N PHE A 58 9.91 -24.84 -15.30
CA PHE A 58 9.80 -24.93 -13.84
C PHE A 58 10.30 -26.26 -13.24
N ASN A 59 9.98 -27.39 -13.87
CA ASN A 59 10.42 -28.73 -13.42
C ASN A 59 11.87 -29.09 -13.76
N SER A 60 12.59 -28.22 -14.47
CA SER A 60 13.95 -28.47 -14.94
C SER A 60 14.92 -27.37 -14.50
N HIS A 61 14.39 -26.21 -14.11
CA HIS A 61 15.12 -25.17 -13.42
C HIS A 61 15.63 -25.72 -12.10
N THR A 62 16.95 -25.77 -11.95
CA THR A 62 17.61 -26.22 -10.73
C THR A 62 18.54 -25.11 -10.29
N GLY A 63 18.20 -24.49 -9.17
CA GLY A 63 18.92 -23.34 -8.61
C GLY A 63 18.37 -22.97 -7.24
N ASN A 64 18.70 -21.77 -6.76
CA ASN A 64 18.26 -21.25 -5.49
C ASN A 64 17.20 -20.17 -5.75
N THR A 65 16.03 -20.59 -6.23
CA THR A 65 14.91 -19.68 -6.44
C THR A 65 14.50 -19.07 -5.12
N TRP A 66 14.37 -17.75 -5.09
CA TRP A 66 13.89 -17.03 -3.91
C TRP A 66 12.42 -16.64 -4.06
N SER A 67 12.07 -16.01 -5.19
CA SER A 67 10.73 -15.52 -5.50
C SER A 67 10.34 -15.75 -6.96
N GLY A 68 9.03 -15.67 -7.22
CA GLY A 68 8.45 -15.62 -8.55
C GLY A 68 7.36 -14.56 -8.62
N HIS A 69 7.48 -13.65 -9.58
CA HIS A 69 6.60 -12.49 -9.74
C HIS A 69 5.83 -12.61 -11.04
N TRP A 70 4.51 -12.49 -11.00
CA TRP A 70 3.62 -12.77 -12.11
C TRP A 70 2.93 -11.53 -12.64
N ALA A 71 2.88 -11.40 -13.96
CA ALA A 71 2.21 -10.33 -14.67
C ALA A 71 2.01 -10.73 -16.12
N ASP A 72 1.07 -10.12 -16.82
CA ASP A 72 0.97 -10.24 -18.29
C ASP A 72 1.91 -9.20 -18.91
N ILE A 73 3.12 -9.65 -19.27
CA ILE A 73 4.24 -8.75 -19.57
C ILE A 73 4.23 -8.32 -21.04
N ASP A 74 3.62 -9.11 -21.92
CA ASP A 74 3.51 -8.83 -23.35
C ASP A 74 2.09 -8.48 -23.81
N ASN A 75 1.16 -8.31 -22.86
CA ASN A 75 -0.24 -7.94 -23.09
C ASN A 75 -0.98 -8.93 -23.98
N ASP A 76 -0.66 -10.23 -23.88
CA ASP A 76 -1.32 -11.30 -24.63
C ASP A 76 -2.51 -11.93 -23.90
N GLY A 77 -2.70 -11.54 -22.64
CA GLY A 77 -3.77 -11.97 -21.75
C GLY A 77 -3.38 -13.11 -20.81
N ASP A 78 -2.20 -13.72 -20.97
CA ASP A 78 -1.72 -14.82 -20.15
C ASP A 78 -0.62 -14.34 -19.17
N GLN A 79 -0.70 -14.72 -17.90
CA GLN A 79 0.31 -14.28 -16.92
C GLN A 79 1.64 -15.02 -17.14
N ASP A 80 2.70 -14.24 -17.28
CA ASP A 80 4.11 -14.63 -17.33
C ASP A 80 4.75 -14.60 -15.93
N CYS A 81 5.96 -15.14 -15.82
CA CYS A 81 6.67 -15.23 -14.54
C CYS A 81 8.12 -14.77 -14.63
N LEU A 82 8.51 -13.82 -13.76
CA LEU A 82 9.89 -13.52 -13.45
C LEU A 82 10.37 -14.35 -12.26
N ILE A 83 11.37 -15.19 -12.48
CA ILE A 83 12.03 -15.98 -11.44
C ILE A 83 13.30 -15.26 -10.98
N LEU A 84 13.36 -14.89 -9.69
CA LEU A 84 14.58 -14.43 -9.04
C LEU A 84 15.32 -15.63 -8.43
N ASP A 85 16.51 -15.92 -8.97
CA ASP A 85 17.37 -17.02 -8.51
C ASP A 85 18.68 -16.48 -7.94
N MET A 86 18.98 -16.83 -6.70
CA MET A 86 20.19 -16.37 -6.00
C MET A 86 21.50 -16.92 -6.55
N SER A 87 21.44 -17.95 -7.39
CA SER A 87 22.59 -18.67 -7.94
C SER A 87 22.78 -18.44 -9.45
N SER A 88 21.87 -17.72 -10.11
CA SER A 88 21.95 -17.41 -11.54
C SER A 88 21.44 -16.01 -11.86
N TYR A 89 21.45 -15.67 -13.15
CA TYR A 89 20.70 -14.52 -13.66
C TYR A 89 19.19 -14.76 -13.46
N PRO A 90 18.38 -13.69 -13.34
CA PRO A 90 16.93 -13.79 -13.32
C PRO A 90 16.43 -14.44 -14.61
N LYS A 91 15.25 -15.04 -14.56
CA LYS A 91 14.66 -15.72 -15.71
C LYS A 91 13.27 -15.22 -15.96
N LEU A 92 13.08 -14.62 -17.12
CA LEU A 92 11.76 -14.32 -17.66
C LEU A 92 11.18 -15.58 -18.32
N ILE A 93 10.07 -16.07 -17.79
CA ILE A 93 9.37 -17.26 -18.25
C ILE A 93 8.05 -16.85 -18.87
N ILE A 94 7.91 -17.13 -20.17
CA ILE A 94 6.76 -16.73 -20.99
C ILE A 94 5.73 -17.87 -21.04
N ASN A 95 4.49 -17.55 -20.73
CA ASN A 95 3.33 -18.39 -20.93
C ASN A 95 2.89 -18.29 -22.40
N ASN A 96 2.72 -19.41 -23.09
CA ASN A 96 2.41 -19.38 -24.53
C ASN A 96 0.89 -19.56 -24.81
N GLY A 97 0.05 -19.42 -23.79
CA GLY A 97 -1.42 -19.56 -23.86
C GLY A 97 -1.96 -20.95 -24.16
N ASP A 98 -1.10 -21.96 -24.31
CA ASP A 98 -1.48 -23.35 -24.55
C ASP A 98 -1.11 -24.30 -23.39
N GLY A 99 -0.81 -23.71 -22.22
CA GLY A 99 -0.31 -24.40 -21.03
C GLY A 99 1.17 -24.79 -21.12
N SER A 100 1.89 -24.35 -22.16
CA SER A 100 3.34 -24.49 -22.26
C SER A 100 4.06 -23.18 -21.90
N PHE A 101 5.29 -23.31 -21.40
CA PHE A 101 6.12 -22.19 -20.98
C PHE A 101 7.48 -22.20 -21.70
N SER A 102 8.02 -21.01 -21.97
CA SER A 102 9.33 -20.83 -22.60
C SER A 102 10.21 -19.90 -21.76
N THR A 103 11.53 -20.01 -21.86
CA THR A 103 12.44 -19.06 -21.20
C THR A 103 12.86 -18.00 -22.22
N HIS A 104 12.54 -16.74 -21.96
CA HIS A 104 13.03 -15.62 -22.75
C HIS A 104 14.48 -15.30 -22.36
N THR A 105 15.29 -14.88 -23.35
CA THR A 105 16.71 -14.54 -23.14
C THR A 105 17.16 -13.47 -24.10
N GLY A 106 18.13 -12.65 -23.68
CA GLY A 106 18.76 -11.66 -24.55
C GLY A 106 18.23 -10.23 -24.37
N ASP A 107 17.23 -10.07 -23.51
CA ASP A 107 16.68 -8.80 -23.01
C ASP A 107 17.56 -8.18 -21.90
N ALA A 108 17.23 -6.95 -21.48
CA ALA A 108 17.98 -6.23 -20.45
C ALA A 108 17.85 -6.86 -19.06
N ILE A 109 16.69 -7.44 -18.72
CA ILE A 109 16.40 -8.04 -17.41
C ILE A 109 17.23 -9.32 -17.25
N SER A 110 17.10 -10.27 -18.17
CA SER A 110 17.78 -11.58 -18.12
C SER A 110 19.30 -11.50 -18.28
N ASN A 111 19.83 -10.40 -18.82
CA ASN A 111 21.28 -10.18 -18.97
C ASN A 111 21.91 -9.46 -17.78
N THR A 112 21.11 -8.97 -16.82
CA THR A 112 21.60 -8.24 -15.66
C THR A 112 21.70 -9.18 -14.47
N TYR A 113 22.92 -9.44 -13.99
CA TYR A 113 23.11 -10.24 -12.78
C TYR A 113 22.62 -9.45 -11.59
N MET A 114 21.67 -10.02 -10.84
CA MET A 114 21.08 -9.41 -9.66
C MET A 114 20.98 -10.45 -8.55
N TYR A 115 21.46 -10.09 -7.36
CA TYR A 115 21.20 -10.84 -6.14
C TYR A 115 20.06 -10.11 -5.43
N ALA A 116 18.83 -10.53 -5.69
CA ALA A 116 17.62 -9.85 -5.24
C ALA A 116 16.66 -10.84 -4.57
N TYR A 117 15.94 -10.34 -3.57
CA TYR A 117 14.89 -11.11 -2.89
C TYR A 117 13.52 -10.88 -3.49
N ASP A 118 13.32 -9.70 -4.10
CA ASP A 118 11.99 -9.18 -4.41
C ASP A 118 12.02 -8.23 -5.60
N ALA A 119 10.90 -8.16 -6.30
CA ALA A 119 10.64 -7.27 -7.42
C ALA A 119 9.14 -6.97 -7.52
N THR A 120 8.76 -5.89 -8.21
CA THR A 120 7.35 -5.62 -8.50
C THR A 120 7.16 -5.10 -9.92
N TRP A 121 6.07 -5.53 -10.54
CA TRP A 121 5.61 -5.05 -11.84
C TRP A 121 4.74 -3.81 -11.64
N VAL A 122 4.96 -2.78 -12.44
CA VAL A 122 4.30 -1.48 -12.29
C VAL A 122 4.27 -0.76 -13.63
N ASP A 123 3.25 0.04 -13.90
CA ASP A 123 3.27 1.03 -14.97
C ASP A 123 3.56 2.40 -14.34
N TYR A 124 4.84 2.72 -14.13
CA TYR A 124 5.21 3.91 -13.32
C TYR A 124 5.23 5.21 -14.15
N ASP A 125 5.25 5.11 -15.48
CA ASP A 125 5.22 6.25 -16.39
C ASP A 125 3.91 6.38 -17.19
N ARG A 126 2.93 5.53 -16.89
CA ARG A 126 1.54 5.57 -17.39
C ARG A 126 1.43 5.42 -18.90
N ASP A 127 2.28 4.61 -19.49
CA ASP A 127 2.23 4.32 -20.92
C ASP A 127 1.40 3.07 -21.26
N GLY A 128 0.93 2.35 -20.24
CA GLY A 128 0.10 1.14 -20.35
C GLY A 128 0.91 -0.15 -20.43
N ASP A 129 2.24 -0.08 -20.57
CA ASP A 129 3.12 -1.24 -20.56
C ASP A 129 3.69 -1.47 -19.15
N LEU A 130 3.89 -2.72 -18.76
CA LEU A 130 4.41 -3.04 -17.43
C LEU A 130 5.94 -2.93 -17.38
N ASP A 131 6.41 -2.04 -16.52
CA ASP A 131 7.79 -1.88 -16.07
C ASP A 131 8.12 -2.78 -14.90
N LEU A 132 9.41 -2.91 -14.61
CA LEU A 132 9.91 -3.76 -13.53
C LEU A 132 10.87 -3.00 -12.64
N ILE A 133 10.64 -3.04 -11.32
CA ILE A 133 11.64 -2.64 -10.34
C ILE A 133 12.09 -3.81 -9.50
N VAL A 134 13.40 -3.89 -9.25
CA VAL A 134 14.03 -4.98 -8.48
C VAL A 134 14.75 -4.42 -7.27
N ALA A 135 14.60 -5.08 -6.13
CA ALA A 135 15.28 -4.79 -4.86
C ALA A 135 16.51 -5.71 -4.64
N PRO A 136 17.73 -5.29 -5.01
CA PRO A 136 18.91 -6.09 -4.81
C PRO A 136 19.50 -5.96 -3.40
N TYR A 137 19.97 -7.08 -2.88
CA TYR A 137 20.67 -7.15 -1.62
C TYR A 137 22.18 -6.89 -1.84
N GLY A 138 22.63 -5.70 -1.44
CA GLY A 138 24.02 -5.24 -1.63
C GLY A 138 24.23 -4.67 -3.03
N GLY A 139 23.31 -3.81 -3.49
CA GLY A 139 23.28 -3.25 -4.83
C GLY A 139 22.57 -1.90 -4.92
N TYR A 140 22.52 -1.35 -6.14
CA TYR A 140 21.63 -0.25 -6.51
C TYR A 140 20.33 -0.84 -7.03
N PRO A 141 19.14 -0.29 -6.68
CA PRO A 141 17.88 -0.75 -7.27
C PRO A 141 17.94 -0.70 -8.79
N LEU A 142 17.24 -1.63 -9.43
CA LEU A 142 17.23 -1.74 -10.89
C LEU A 142 15.80 -1.51 -11.36
N LEU A 143 15.58 -0.37 -12.02
CA LEU A 143 14.33 -0.06 -12.70
C LEU A 143 14.53 -0.35 -14.19
N PHE A 144 13.63 -1.15 -14.77
CA PHE A 144 13.58 -1.49 -16.19
C PHE A 144 12.29 -0.92 -16.77
N ARG A 145 12.43 0.05 -17.67
CA ARG A 145 11.31 0.61 -18.41
C ARG A 145 11.00 -0.26 -19.63
N CYS A 146 9.73 -0.57 -19.86
CA CYS A 146 9.26 -1.21 -21.07
C CYS A 146 9.29 -0.22 -22.24
N LEU A 147 9.76 -0.68 -23.41
CA LEU A 147 9.77 0.12 -24.64
C LEU A 147 8.85 -0.45 -25.71
N ASP A 148 8.54 -1.74 -25.60
CA ASP A 148 7.73 -2.53 -26.53
C ASP A 148 7.42 -3.87 -25.85
N ALA A 149 6.27 -3.94 -25.17
CA ALA A 149 5.81 -5.11 -24.42
C ALA A 149 5.76 -6.38 -25.31
N ALA A 150 5.19 -6.25 -26.51
CA ALA A 150 5.03 -7.35 -27.46
C ALA A 150 6.37 -7.97 -27.95
N ASN A 151 7.50 -7.29 -27.74
CA ASN A 151 8.83 -7.79 -28.08
C ASN A 151 9.75 -7.96 -26.86
N TYR A 152 9.22 -7.85 -25.64
CA TYR A 152 9.97 -7.92 -24.38
C TYR A 152 11.17 -6.94 -24.34
N SER A 153 11.01 -5.75 -24.93
CA SER A 153 12.09 -4.77 -25.03
C SER A 153 12.13 -3.88 -23.80
N TYR A 154 13.16 -4.05 -22.98
CA TYR A 154 13.37 -3.25 -21.77
C TYR A 154 14.66 -2.43 -21.84
N GLU A 155 14.64 -1.24 -21.25
CA GLU A 155 15.84 -0.46 -20.93
C GLU A 155 16.01 -0.27 -19.43
N GLN A 156 17.26 -0.32 -18.96
CA GLN A 156 17.55 0.00 -17.57
C GLN A 156 17.58 1.52 -17.38
N VAL A 157 16.73 2.04 -16.50
CA VAL A 157 16.68 3.46 -16.15
C VAL A 157 17.82 3.80 -15.19
N THR A 158 18.48 4.94 -15.42
CA THR A 158 19.59 5.44 -14.59
C THR A 158 19.48 6.96 -14.44
N GLY A 159 20.10 7.51 -13.39
CA GLY A 159 20.14 8.97 -13.19
C GLY A 159 18.91 9.57 -12.51
N ILE A 160 18.14 8.75 -11.78
CA ILE A 160 16.99 9.17 -10.98
C ILE A 160 17.20 8.77 -9.51
N SER A 161 16.71 9.58 -8.57
CA SER A 161 16.91 9.40 -7.12
C SER A 161 16.59 7.98 -6.62
N LEU A 162 15.59 7.36 -7.23
CA LEU A 162 15.07 6.03 -6.91
C LEU A 162 16.13 4.91 -7.00
N VAL A 163 17.08 5.03 -7.93
CA VAL A 163 18.05 3.96 -8.26
C VAL A 163 19.51 4.34 -7.97
N GLU A 164 19.74 5.48 -7.31
CA GLU A 164 21.08 6.04 -7.11
C GLU A 164 21.76 5.68 -5.78
N SER A 165 21.07 4.97 -4.90
CA SER A 165 21.58 4.62 -3.57
C SER A 165 21.97 3.14 -3.47
N TYR A 166 23.23 2.87 -3.11
CA TYR A 166 23.72 1.51 -2.84
C TYR A 166 23.36 1.05 -1.43
N ARG A 167 22.55 -0.02 -1.30
CA ARG A 167 22.13 -0.59 -0.01
C ARG A 167 21.83 -2.09 -0.12
N SER A 168 21.49 -2.69 1.01
CA SER A 168 20.88 -4.03 1.05
C SER A 168 19.37 -3.92 1.05
N TYR A 169 18.78 -3.71 -0.14
CA TYR A 169 17.34 -3.73 -0.31
C TYR A 169 16.80 -5.14 -0.17
N THR A 170 15.57 -5.25 0.32
CA THR A 170 14.94 -6.52 0.68
C THR A 170 13.54 -6.67 0.12
N SER A 171 12.77 -5.59 0.02
CA SER A 171 11.51 -5.52 -0.70
C SER A 171 11.29 -4.16 -1.36
N VAL A 172 10.42 -4.10 -2.37
CA VAL A 172 10.04 -2.89 -3.09
C VAL A 172 8.57 -2.95 -3.49
N ASN A 173 7.85 -1.83 -3.36
CA ASN A 173 6.46 -1.74 -3.77
C ASN A 173 6.14 -0.32 -4.28
N PHE A 174 5.19 -0.22 -5.20
CA PHE A 174 4.69 1.04 -5.74
C PHE A 174 3.25 1.26 -5.30
N ILE A 175 2.99 2.42 -4.70
CA ILE A 175 1.71 2.74 -4.09
C ILE A 175 1.45 4.25 -4.19
N ASP A 176 0.22 4.66 -4.49
CA ASP A 176 -0.21 6.06 -4.42
C ASP A 176 -0.67 6.37 -2.99
N PHE A 177 0.28 6.71 -2.10
CA PHE A 177 0.02 6.85 -0.66
C PHE A 177 -0.55 8.22 -0.29
N ASP A 178 -0.32 9.27 -1.07
CA ASP A 178 -0.84 10.62 -0.82
C ASP A 178 -2.07 10.97 -1.67
N GLN A 179 -2.53 10.03 -2.50
CA GLN A 179 -3.72 10.13 -3.34
C GLN A 179 -3.63 11.20 -4.44
N ASP A 180 -2.44 11.64 -4.82
CA ASP A 180 -2.27 12.54 -5.95
C ASP A 180 -2.43 11.83 -7.32
N GLY A 181 -2.41 10.49 -7.29
CA GLY A 181 -2.61 9.60 -8.42
C GLY A 181 -1.31 9.06 -9.00
N ASP A 182 -0.16 9.67 -8.72
CA ASP A 182 1.16 9.19 -9.13
C ASP A 182 1.60 8.06 -8.18
N LEU A 183 2.27 7.04 -8.72
CA LEU A 183 2.73 5.92 -7.89
C LEU A 183 4.06 6.27 -7.22
N ASP A 184 4.10 6.21 -5.90
CA ASP A 184 5.27 6.39 -5.06
C ASP A 184 5.96 5.06 -4.78
N CYS A 185 7.25 5.07 -4.47
CA CYS A 185 7.99 3.85 -4.26
C CYS A 185 8.47 3.70 -2.82
N PHE A 186 8.16 2.57 -2.19
CA PHE A 186 8.66 2.23 -0.86
C PHE A 186 9.62 1.05 -0.89
N TYR A 187 10.76 1.21 -0.21
CA TYR A 187 11.78 0.20 -0.02
C TYR A 187 11.95 -0.19 1.43
N THR A 188 12.09 -1.49 1.66
CA THR A 188 12.68 -2.01 2.91
C THR A 188 14.15 -2.34 2.72
N THR A 189 14.91 -2.29 3.83
CA THR A 189 16.31 -2.68 3.82
C THR A 189 16.73 -3.53 5.01
N ALA A 190 17.86 -4.22 4.85
CA ALA A 190 18.55 -4.87 5.94
C ALA A 190 19.49 -3.90 6.66
N GLY A 191 19.01 -3.26 7.74
CA GLY A 191 19.82 -2.50 8.68
C GLY A 191 20.27 -1.13 8.20
N SER A 192 19.66 -0.61 7.12
CA SER A 192 19.98 0.72 6.56
C SER A 192 18.82 1.72 6.66
N GLY A 193 17.72 1.34 7.32
CA GLY A 193 16.47 2.10 7.39
C GLY A 193 15.57 1.85 6.16
N ASN A 194 14.28 2.10 6.28
CA ASN A 194 13.33 1.99 5.17
C ASN A 194 13.08 3.36 4.53
N PHE A 195 12.73 3.40 3.24
CA PHE A 195 12.69 4.63 2.46
C PHE A 195 11.42 4.71 1.62
N LEU A 196 10.74 5.87 1.70
CA LEU A 196 9.66 6.26 0.80
C LEU A 196 10.21 7.30 -0.18
N TYR A 197 9.99 7.10 -1.47
CA TYR A 197 10.30 8.04 -2.53
C TYR A 197 8.99 8.53 -3.11
N VAL A 198 8.74 9.82 -2.97
CA VAL A 198 7.52 10.45 -3.49
C VAL A 198 7.73 10.77 -4.96
N ASN A 199 6.78 10.35 -5.79
CA ASN A 199 6.70 10.73 -7.18
C ASN A 199 6.07 12.12 -7.26
N VAL A 200 6.72 13.05 -7.95
CA VAL A 200 6.26 14.45 -8.05
C VAL A 200 5.89 14.82 -9.49
N GLY A 201 5.52 13.81 -10.29
CA GLY A 201 5.13 13.92 -11.69
C GLY A 201 6.21 13.53 -12.69
N ASP A 202 5.78 13.09 -13.88
CA ASP A 202 6.63 12.76 -15.05
C ASP A 202 7.87 11.92 -14.72
N THR A 203 7.70 10.87 -13.90
CA THR A 203 8.77 9.94 -13.45
C THR A 203 9.83 10.52 -12.51
N ALA A 204 9.60 11.72 -11.97
CA ALA A 204 10.52 12.37 -11.06
C ALA A 204 10.27 11.93 -9.62
N PHE A 205 11.29 11.36 -8.98
CA PHE A 205 11.23 10.94 -7.58
C PHE A 205 12.10 11.83 -6.69
N VAL A 206 11.52 12.31 -5.59
CA VAL A 206 12.28 13.06 -4.57
C VAL A 206 12.70 12.15 -3.43
N ALA A 207 13.93 12.38 -2.96
CA ALA A 207 14.50 11.66 -1.81
C ALA A 207 13.83 12.11 -0.50
N PRO A 208 13.72 11.22 0.51
CA PRO A 208 12.85 11.43 1.67
C PRO A 208 13.28 12.58 2.59
N GLU A 209 12.33 13.43 2.97
CA GLU A 209 12.22 13.81 4.38
C GLU A 209 11.75 12.53 5.11
N SER A 210 12.41 12.10 6.19
CA SER A 210 12.06 10.83 6.85
C SER A 210 10.89 11.04 7.82
N PRO A 211 9.67 10.51 7.59
CA PRO A 211 8.63 10.47 8.61
C PRO A 211 8.63 9.12 9.36
N ILE A 212 9.28 8.09 8.80
CA ILE A 212 9.31 6.71 9.31
C ILE A 212 10.59 6.57 10.14
N ASN A 213 10.50 7.08 11.37
CA ASN A 213 11.57 7.07 12.37
C ASN A 213 12.07 5.64 12.60
N ASN A 214 13.24 5.32 12.04
CA ASN A 214 13.79 3.98 12.05
C ASN A 214 15.10 3.96 12.83
N ASP A 215 15.11 3.23 13.94
CA ASP A 215 16.32 2.73 14.61
C ASP A 215 17.05 1.67 13.73
N TYR A 216 17.18 1.94 12.42
CA TYR A 216 17.79 1.11 11.38
C TYR A 216 17.47 -0.39 11.50
N PRO A 217 16.19 -0.80 11.52
CA PRO A 217 15.84 -2.20 11.63
C PRO A 217 16.23 -2.97 10.35
N THR A 218 16.29 -4.30 10.47
CA THR A 218 16.29 -5.20 9.31
C THR A 218 14.85 -5.56 9.01
N SER A 219 14.30 -4.97 7.95
CA SER A 219 12.93 -5.21 7.48
C SER A 219 13.02 -6.03 6.19
N TYR A 220 12.26 -7.11 6.06
CA TYR A 220 12.30 -7.95 4.84
C TYR A 220 11.09 -7.75 3.93
N GLY A 221 10.01 -7.18 4.46
CA GLY A 221 8.72 -7.12 3.82
C GLY A 221 7.91 -5.89 4.24
N GLN A 222 6.81 -5.64 3.54
CA GLN A 222 5.95 -4.45 3.73
C GLN A 222 4.49 -4.75 3.37
N ALA A 223 3.53 -4.40 4.21
CA ALA A 223 2.11 -4.62 3.94
C ALA A 223 1.34 -3.30 3.92
N TRP A 224 0.73 -3.00 2.78
CA TRP A 224 -0.11 -1.81 2.55
C TRP A 224 -1.59 -2.18 2.58
N GLY A 225 -2.40 -1.41 3.31
CA GLY A 225 -3.84 -1.65 3.41
C GLY A 225 -4.53 -0.63 4.32
N ASP A 226 -5.76 -0.25 3.99
CA ASP A 226 -6.60 0.65 4.79
C ASP A 226 -7.23 -0.12 5.96
N TYR A 227 -6.54 -0.17 7.11
CA TYR A 227 -6.99 -1.01 8.24
C TYR A 227 -8.09 -0.34 9.06
N ASP A 228 -8.22 0.98 9.00
CA ASP A 228 -9.24 1.73 9.75
C ASP A 228 -10.40 2.29 8.91
N ASN A 229 -10.43 1.94 7.61
CA ASN A 229 -11.46 2.28 6.63
C ASN A 229 -11.65 3.80 6.45
N ASP A 230 -10.59 4.59 6.53
CA ASP A 230 -10.63 6.03 6.29
C ASP A 230 -10.39 6.42 4.82
N GLY A 231 -9.91 5.46 4.02
CA GLY A 231 -9.64 5.60 2.60
C GLY A 231 -8.17 5.87 2.24
N ASP A 232 -7.31 6.01 3.24
CA ASP A 232 -5.85 6.09 3.09
C ASP A 232 -5.22 4.70 3.31
N LEU A 233 -4.17 4.36 2.56
CA LEU A 233 -3.49 3.07 2.77
C LEU A 233 -2.45 3.20 3.87
N ASP A 234 -2.56 2.34 4.88
CA ASP A 234 -1.65 2.26 6.01
C ASP A 234 -0.50 1.29 5.76
N LEU A 235 0.57 1.42 6.55
CA LEU A 235 1.79 0.65 6.37
C LEU A 235 2.16 -0.16 7.61
N TYR A 236 2.26 -1.48 7.44
CA TYR A 236 2.85 -2.38 8.42
C TYR A 236 4.19 -2.94 7.93
N ILE A 237 5.21 -2.89 8.79
CA ILE A 237 6.57 -3.33 8.48
C ILE A 237 7.01 -4.43 9.46
N PRO A 238 7.06 -5.69 9.02
CA PRO A 238 7.67 -6.77 9.79
C PRO A 238 9.20 -6.61 9.89
N ASN A 239 9.75 -6.84 11.08
CA ASN A 239 11.15 -6.69 11.39
C ASN A 239 11.80 -7.97 11.90
N TYR A 240 13.02 -8.22 11.40
CA TYR A 240 13.90 -9.26 11.85
C TYR A 240 14.87 -8.72 12.90
N GLY A 241 14.86 -9.34 14.07
CA GLY A 241 15.65 -9.00 15.25
C GLY A 241 15.13 -7.79 16.06
N SER A 242 14.07 -7.11 15.61
CA SER A 242 13.56 -5.86 16.21
C SER A 242 12.04 -5.86 16.32
N THR A 243 11.47 -4.86 17.00
CA THR A 243 10.00 -4.67 17.08
C THR A 243 9.44 -4.33 15.71
N ASN A 244 8.32 -4.93 15.32
CA ASN A 244 7.58 -4.57 14.10
C ASN A 244 7.06 -3.13 14.16
N LEU A 245 6.70 -2.54 13.01
CA LEU A 245 6.22 -1.16 12.94
C LEU A 245 4.83 -1.11 12.29
N LEU A 246 3.99 -0.22 12.81
CA LEU A 246 2.69 0.13 12.23
C LEU A 246 2.63 1.66 12.09
N TYR A 247 2.27 2.13 10.90
CA TYR A 247 2.06 3.53 10.60
C TYR A 247 0.66 3.70 10.03
N ARG A 248 -0.11 4.60 10.64
CA ARG A 248 -1.37 5.06 10.06
C ARG A 248 -1.08 6.20 9.11
N ASN A 249 -1.67 6.18 7.93
CA ASN A 249 -1.61 7.25 6.96
C ASN A 249 -2.82 8.17 7.12
N ASP A 250 -2.61 9.48 7.18
CA ASP A 250 -3.68 10.48 7.28
C ASP A 250 -3.50 11.48 6.12
N GLY A 251 -3.92 11.11 4.91
CA GLY A 251 -3.81 11.92 3.68
C GLY A 251 -2.38 12.26 3.26
N GLY A 252 -1.50 11.25 3.19
CA GLY A 252 -0.09 11.39 2.81
C GLY A 252 0.85 11.72 3.98
N THR A 253 0.35 11.70 5.23
CA THR A 253 1.16 11.93 6.44
C THR A 253 1.12 10.71 7.35
N PHE A 254 2.28 10.14 7.67
CA PHE A 254 2.35 8.97 8.56
C PHE A 254 2.42 9.31 10.05
N THR A 255 1.58 8.65 10.83
CA THR A 255 1.62 8.61 12.29
C THR A 255 2.09 7.23 12.77
N SER A 256 3.20 7.17 13.50
CA SER A 256 3.68 5.91 14.09
C SER A 256 2.77 5.47 15.25
N ILE A 257 2.26 4.25 15.16
CA ILE A 257 1.47 3.62 16.22
C ILE A 257 2.42 2.86 17.14
N THR A 258 2.54 3.30 18.40
CA THR A 258 3.50 2.71 19.37
C THR A 258 2.85 1.86 20.46
N ASN A 259 1.51 1.84 20.53
CA ASN A 259 0.74 1.14 21.57
C ASN A 259 -0.29 0.21 20.92
N SER A 260 0.17 -0.76 20.14
CA SER A 260 -0.68 -1.79 19.53
C SER A 260 -0.19 -3.18 19.88
N GLU A 261 -1.12 -4.14 20.01
CA GLU A 261 -0.81 -5.56 20.21
C GLU A 261 -0.05 -6.14 19.00
N THR A 262 -0.21 -5.56 17.81
CA THR A 262 0.55 -5.95 16.60
C THR A 262 2.06 -5.76 16.76
N LEU A 263 2.48 -4.87 17.67
CA LEU A 263 3.88 -4.63 18.00
C LEU A 263 4.41 -5.60 19.07
N ALA A 264 3.52 -6.28 19.80
CA ALA A 264 3.86 -7.22 20.88
C ALA A 264 4.32 -8.61 20.37
N GLY A 265 4.61 -8.71 19.07
CA GLY A 265 5.05 -9.91 18.36
C GLY A 265 6.56 -10.20 18.45
N ASN A 266 6.95 -11.39 17.99
CA ASN A 266 8.32 -11.87 18.12
C ASN A 266 9.30 -11.15 17.18
N SER A 267 10.54 -10.94 17.62
CA SER A 267 11.60 -10.25 16.87
C SER A 267 12.15 -11.03 15.67
N TYR A 268 11.38 -11.82 14.91
CA TYR A 268 11.87 -12.56 13.74
C TYR A 268 10.81 -12.65 12.63
N SER A 269 10.10 -11.56 12.40
CA SER A 269 9.10 -11.42 11.34
C SER A 269 9.76 -11.10 9.99
N TYR A 270 9.24 -11.67 8.90
CA TYR A 270 9.77 -11.47 7.54
C TYR A 270 8.80 -10.70 6.65
N THR A 271 7.56 -11.18 6.51
CA THR A 271 6.52 -10.59 5.66
C THR A 271 5.20 -10.53 6.43
N ALA A 272 4.25 -9.76 5.92
CA ALA A 272 2.92 -9.62 6.49
C ALA A 272 1.90 -9.38 5.37
N SER A 273 0.64 -9.67 5.65
CA SER A 273 -0.47 -9.46 4.71
C SER A 273 -1.70 -8.97 5.45
N TRP A 274 -2.37 -7.97 4.89
CA TRP A 274 -3.71 -7.56 5.30
C TRP A 274 -4.75 -8.45 4.63
N VAL A 275 -5.72 -8.94 5.41
CA VAL A 275 -6.77 -9.86 4.94
C VAL A 275 -8.02 -9.72 5.81
N ASP A 276 -9.21 -9.71 5.24
CA ASP A 276 -10.47 -9.79 6.01
C ASP A 276 -10.86 -11.28 6.14
N VAL A 277 -10.43 -11.94 7.22
CA VAL A 277 -10.56 -13.41 7.32
C VAL A 277 -11.96 -13.85 7.77
N ASN A 278 -12.65 -12.95 8.47
CA ASN A 278 -13.92 -13.19 9.14
C ASN A 278 -15.10 -12.49 8.43
N ASN A 279 -14.84 -11.86 7.28
CA ASN A 279 -15.77 -11.13 6.44
C ASN A 279 -16.55 -10.04 7.19
N ASP A 280 -15.95 -9.38 8.18
CA ASP A 280 -16.61 -8.34 8.99
C ASP A 280 -16.43 -6.91 8.46
N GLY A 281 -15.67 -6.74 7.37
CA GLY A 281 -15.40 -5.48 6.70
C GLY A 281 -14.23 -4.71 7.30
N TRP A 282 -13.39 -5.34 8.12
CA TRP A 282 -12.15 -4.78 8.64
C TRP A 282 -10.97 -5.68 8.26
N LEU A 283 -9.86 -5.07 7.85
CA LEU A 283 -8.66 -5.82 7.52
C LEU A 283 -7.98 -6.32 8.80
N ASP A 284 -7.80 -7.63 8.90
CA ASP A 284 -6.97 -8.33 9.88
C ASP A 284 -5.51 -8.42 9.39
N LEU A 285 -4.59 -8.72 10.30
CA LEU A 285 -3.17 -8.76 10.01
C LEU A 285 -2.59 -10.16 10.25
N SER A 286 -2.05 -10.75 9.18
CA SER A 286 -1.24 -11.97 9.24
C SER A 286 0.25 -11.63 9.17
N VAL A 287 1.07 -12.22 10.04
CA VAL A 287 2.52 -11.96 10.09
C VAL A 287 3.29 -13.27 10.04
N SER A 288 4.19 -13.36 9.05
CA SER A 288 5.04 -14.53 8.84
C SER A 288 6.33 -14.44 9.65
N ASN A 289 6.56 -15.44 10.50
CA ASN A 289 7.71 -15.54 11.40
C ASN A 289 8.59 -16.75 11.07
N VAL A 290 9.90 -16.57 11.23
CA VAL A 290 10.89 -17.65 11.03
C VAL A 290 11.32 -18.26 12.35
N SER A 291 11.44 -19.59 12.38
CA SER A 291 11.82 -20.37 13.58
C SER A 291 10.91 -20.19 14.80
N GLN A 292 9.69 -19.66 14.60
CA GLN A 292 8.70 -19.35 15.63
C GLN A 292 7.28 -19.53 15.06
N SER A 293 6.26 -19.53 15.94
CA SER A 293 4.86 -19.54 15.51
C SER A 293 4.52 -18.27 14.73
N GLN A 294 3.67 -18.43 13.73
CA GLN A 294 3.08 -17.33 12.97
C GLN A 294 2.17 -16.49 13.87
N ASP A 295 2.01 -15.22 13.55
CA ASP A 295 1.14 -14.30 14.29
C ASP A 295 -0.06 -13.90 13.44
N PHE A 296 -1.22 -13.78 14.11
CA PHE A 296 -2.46 -13.33 13.49
C PHE A 296 -3.18 -12.41 14.46
N PHE A 297 -3.60 -11.24 13.97
CA PHE A 297 -4.24 -10.20 14.75
C PHE A 297 -5.57 -9.84 14.09
N GLU A 298 -6.66 -10.04 14.84
CA GLU A 298 -8.00 -9.62 14.43
C GLU A 298 -8.18 -8.13 14.72
N ASN A 299 -8.76 -7.40 13.78
CA ASN A 299 -9.06 -5.98 13.95
C ASN A 299 -10.36 -5.81 14.75
N ASP A 300 -10.29 -5.09 15.87
CA ASP A 300 -11.42 -4.94 16.79
C ASP A 300 -12.42 -3.84 16.36
N ALA A 301 -12.27 -3.29 15.15
CA ALA A 301 -13.14 -2.26 14.55
C ALA A 301 -13.13 -0.90 15.29
N ASP A 302 -12.14 -0.66 16.14
CA ASP A 302 -11.96 0.57 16.92
C ASP A 302 -10.54 1.15 16.81
N GLY A 303 -9.78 0.68 15.81
CA GLY A 303 -8.36 1.02 15.60
C GLY A 303 -7.40 0.21 16.48
N THR A 304 -7.89 -0.80 17.20
CA THR A 304 -7.07 -1.73 17.98
C THR A 304 -7.15 -3.16 17.44
N PHE A 305 -6.25 -4.02 17.92
CA PHE A 305 -6.10 -5.39 17.45
C PHE A 305 -6.03 -6.38 18.61
N THR A 306 -6.61 -7.56 18.40
CA THR A 306 -6.52 -8.71 19.30
C THR A 306 -5.75 -9.86 18.67
N ARG A 307 -4.66 -10.31 19.32
CA ARG A 307 -3.88 -11.46 18.85
C ARG A 307 -4.68 -12.76 19.02
N ASN A 308 -4.99 -13.43 17.90
CA ASN A 308 -5.62 -14.74 17.92
C ASN A 308 -4.54 -15.83 18.02
N THR A 309 -4.56 -16.62 19.08
CA THR A 309 -3.60 -17.74 19.29
C THR A 309 -4.22 -19.12 19.04
N SER A 310 -5.44 -19.17 18.52
CA SER A 310 -6.26 -20.38 18.43
C SER A 310 -6.42 -20.91 17.00
N LEU A 311 -6.06 -20.12 15.99
CA LEU A 311 -6.19 -20.54 14.59
C LEU A 311 -5.31 -21.76 14.30
N PRO A 312 -5.83 -22.78 13.59
CA PRO A 312 -5.08 -24.01 13.30
C PRO A 312 -3.76 -23.83 12.53
N MET A 313 -3.57 -22.69 11.87
CA MET A 313 -2.35 -22.36 11.11
C MET A 313 -1.15 -21.94 11.99
N LEU A 314 -1.39 -21.55 13.25
CA LEU A 314 -0.40 -20.91 14.14
C LEU A 314 0.45 -21.88 15.02
N PRO A 315 -0.07 -23.03 15.51
CA PRO A 315 0.67 -23.92 16.41
C PRO A 315 1.74 -24.78 15.74
N GLU A 316 1.85 -24.75 14.42
CA GLU A 316 2.90 -25.49 13.73
C GLU A 316 4.22 -24.72 13.92
N ASN A 317 5.29 -25.40 14.33
CA ASN A 317 6.65 -24.81 14.38
C ASN A 317 7.18 -24.54 12.96
N SER A 318 6.33 -24.06 12.04
CA SER A 318 6.64 -23.79 10.64
C SER A 318 7.61 -22.62 10.58
N SER A 319 8.74 -22.85 9.93
CA SER A 319 9.66 -21.76 9.58
C SER A 319 9.28 -21.33 8.17
N THR A 320 8.52 -20.24 8.05
CA THR A 320 8.14 -19.66 6.75
C THR A 320 8.65 -18.23 6.64
N TYR A 321 9.03 -17.84 5.42
CA TYR A 321 9.30 -16.44 5.10
C TYR A 321 8.04 -15.70 4.65
N GLN A 322 7.00 -16.42 4.19
CA GLN A 322 5.78 -15.82 3.64
C GLN A 322 4.56 -16.74 3.80
N SER A 323 3.39 -16.13 3.96
CA SER A 323 2.08 -16.77 3.87
C SER A 323 1.24 -15.98 2.86
N VAL A 324 0.70 -16.66 1.86
CA VAL A 324 -0.08 -16.02 0.79
C VAL A 324 -1.55 -16.43 0.85
N TRP A 325 -2.43 -15.47 0.60
CA TRP A 325 -3.87 -15.56 0.79
C TRP A 325 -4.64 -15.52 -0.53
N GLY A 326 -5.68 -16.33 -0.63
CA GLY A 326 -6.59 -16.41 -1.79
C GLY A 326 -7.80 -17.27 -1.47
N ASP A 327 -8.93 -17.05 -2.13
CA ASP A 327 -10.15 -17.87 -1.98
C ASP A 327 -10.15 -18.97 -3.06
N TYR A 328 -9.45 -20.06 -2.81
CA TYR A 328 -9.14 -21.04 -3.87
C TYR A 328 -10.34 -21.92 -4.26
N ASP A 329 -11.38 -21.94 -3.44
CA ASP A 329 -12.60 -22.72 -3.68
C ASP A 329 -13.84 -21.84 -3.91
N LEU A 330 -13.63 -20.53 -4.10
CA LEU A 330 -14.63 -19.52 -4.42
C LEU A 330 -15.83 -19.52 -3.45
N ASN A 331 -15.55 -19.76 -2.17
CA ASN A 331 -16.59 -19.86 -1.15
C ASN A 331 -16.83 -18.53 -0.40
N GLY A 332 -16.01 -17.51 -0.70
CA GLY A 332 -16.05 -16.20 -0.08
C GLY A 332 -15.17 -16.02 1.15
N SER A 333 -14.34 -17.00 1.46
CA SER A 333 -13.54 -17.01 2.68
C SER A 333 -12.08 -17.19 2.33
N MET A 334 -11.27 -16.18 2.66
CA MET A 334 -9.86 -16.20 2.34
C MET A 334 -9.14 -17.40 2.99
N ASP A 335 -8.48 -18.20 2.16
CA ASP A 335 -7.64 -19.32 2.55
C ASP A 335 -6.16 -18.91 2.56
N VAL A 336 -5.32 -19.71 3.22
CA VAL A 336 -3.89 -19.42 3.30
C VAL A 336 -3.01 -20.60 2.91
N PHE A 337 -2.10 -20.34 1.98
CA PHE A 337 -0.99 -21.22 1.66
C PHE A 337 0.28 -20.75 2.37
N THR A 338 1.05 -21.71 2.90
CA THR A 338 2.29 -21.43 3.64
C THR A 338 3.41 -22.34 3.15
N PRO A 339 4.35 -21.82 2.33
CA PRO A 339 5.59 -22.50 2.04
C PRO A 339 6.41 -22.74 3.32
N ASN A 340 7.19 -23.80 3.37
CA ASN A 340 7.99 -24.14 4.53
C ASN A 340 9.47 -24.28 4.15
N TYR A 341 10.33 -23.58 4.90
CA TYR A 341 11.77 -23.61 4.68
C TYR A 341 12.46 -24.84 5.30
N ASN A 342 11.77 -25.62 6.14
CA ASN A 342 12.35 -26.75 6.82
C ASN A 342 12.08 -28.08 6.09
N TYR A 343 13.13 -28.82 5.74
CA TYR A 343 13.06 -30.15 5.10
C TYR A 343 12.15 -31.18 5.79
N SER A 344 11.90 -31.01 7.09
CA SER A 344 11.06 -31.91 7.87
C SER A 344 9.58 -31.51 7.91
N GLN A 345 9.23 -30.38 7.27
CA GLN A 345 7.88 -29.82 7.23
C GLN A 345 7.42 -29.75 5.77
N ALA A 346 6.18 -30.16 5.53
CA ALA A 346 5.55 -30.00 4.23
C ALA A 346 4.95 -28.60 4.13
N ASN A 347 4.88 -28.06 2.92
CA ASN A 347 4.05 -26.89 2.62
C ASN A 347 2.60 -27.16 3.05
N THR A 348 1.88 -26.13 3.50
CA THR A 348 0.54 -26.29 4.07
C THR A 348 -0.47 -25.35 3.45
N LEU A 349 -1.62 -25.87 3.07
CA LEU A 349 -2.82 -25.09 2.76
C LEU A 349 -3.84 -25.25 3.89
N HIS A 350 -4.33 -24.11 4.38
CA HIS A 350 -5.38 -24.04 5.36
C HIS A 350 -6.63 -23.45 4.73
N ARG A 351 -7.60 -24.33 4.52
CA ARG A 351 -8.96 -23.94 4.13
C ARG A 351 -9.70 -23.25 5.28
N ASN A 352 -10.23 -22.07 5.03
CA ASN A 352 -11.23 -21.38 5.83
C ASN A 352 -12.61 -21.92 5.44
N ASN A 353 -13.36 -22.45 6.41
CA ASN A 353 -14.69 -23.04 6.12
C ASN A 353 -15.80 -21.98 6.09
N GLY A 354 -15.40 -20.71 6.10
CA GLY A 354 -16.28 -19.55 6.13
C GLY A 354 -17.01 -19.33 7.43
N ASN A 355 -17.85 -18.31 7.37
CA ASN A 355 -18.65 -17.80 8.47
C ASN A 355 -20.04 -17.41 7.93
N ALA A 356 -20.87 -16.77 8.75
CA ALA A 356 -22.24 -16.40 8.36
C ALA A 356 -22.34 -15.00 7.74
N ASN A 357 -21.22 -14.27 7.64
CA ASN A 357 -21.17 -12.95 7.07
C ASN A 357 -21.10 -13.03 5.54
N HIS A 358 -21.63 -12.00 4.90
CA HIS A 358 -21.61 -11.79 3.47
C HIS A 358 -20.26 -11.29 2.98
N TRP A 359 -20.01 -11.44 1.68
CA TRP A 359 -18.74 -11.06 1.07
C TRP A 359 -18.92 -10.62 -0.39
N ALA A 360 -17.88 -10.04 -0.97
CA ALA A 360 -17.75 -9.87 -2.41
C ALA A 360 -16.30 -9.98 -2.85
N ALA A 361 -16.09 -10.56 -4.03
CA ALA A 361 -14.77 -10.63 -4.67
C ALA A 361 -14.82 -9.93 -6.03
N ILE A 362 -13.88 -9.04 -6.31
CA ILE A 362 -13.85 -8.24 -7.53
C ILE A 362 -12.61 -8.61 -8.33
N ARG A 363 -12.81 -9.26 -9.48
CA ARG A 363 -11.76 -9.55 -10.47
C ARG A 363 -11.75 -8.45 -11.53
N LEU A 364 -10.58 -7.90 -11.83
CA LEU A 364 -10.43 -6.89 -12.87
C LEU A 364 -9.90 -7.51 -14.18
N ARG A 365 -10.35 -6.94 -15.31
CA ARG A 365 -9.81 -7.20 -16.65
C ARG A 365 -9.63 -5.87 -17.39
N GLY A 366 -8.39 -5.44 -17.58
CA GLY A 366 -8.07 -4.21 -18.30
C GLY A 366 -8.13 -4.36 -19.82
N VAL A 367 -8.22 -3.23 -20.51
CA VAL A 367 -8.25 -3.10 -21.98
C VAL A 367 -7.35 -1.96 -22.46
N GLU A 368 -7.30 -0.84 -21.75
CA GLU A 368 -6.47 0.34 -22.07
C GLU A 368 -5.32 0.55 -21.10
N SER A 369 -5.51 0.18 -19.82
CA SER A 369 -4.45 0.13 -18.81
C SER A 369 -3.62 -1.15 -19.03
N ASN A 370 -3.49 -2.02 -18.02
CA ASN A 370 -2.90 -3.36 -18.16
C ASN A 370 -3.96 -4.45 -17.97
N SER A 371 -3.75 -5.63 -18.58
CA SER A 371 -4.74 -6.73 -18.67
C SER A 371 -5.36 -7.18 -17.34
N PHE A 372 -4.65 -7.02 -16.22
CA PHE A 372 -5.10 -7.48 -14.90
C PHE A 372 -5.47 -6.33 -13.94
N GLY A 373 -5.42 -5.08 -14.40
CA GLY A 373 -5.76 -3.90 -13.60
C GLY A 373 -4.81 -3.68 -12.41
N LEU A 374 -3.53 -4.05 -12.54
CA LEU A 374 -2.48 -3.70 -11.58
C LEU A 374 -2.48 -2.19 -11.34
N ASN A 375 -2.37 -1.79 -10.07
CA ASN A 375 -2.50 -0.45 -9.52
C ASN A 375 -3.90 0.20 -9.63
N ALA A 376 -4.94 -0.56 -10.01
CA ALA A 376 -6.31 -0.07 -9.89
C ALA A 376 -6.74 0.01 -8.41
N LYS A 377 -7.54 1.03 -8.09
CA LYS A 377 -8.19 1.18 -6.78
C LYS A 377 -9.65 0.74 -6.85
N VAL A 378 -10.00 -0.30 -6.10
CA VAL A 378 -11.36 -0.86 -6.01
C VAL A 378 -11.98 -0.46 -4.67
N ARG A 379 -13.16 0.16 -4.72
CA ARG A 379 -13.88 0.64 -3.54
C ARG A 379 -15.27 0.07 -3.47
N VAL A 380 -15.68 -0.41 -2.31
CA VAL A 380 -17.02 -0.96 -2.05
C VAL A 380 -17.67 -0.18 -0.93
N LYS A 381 -18.93 0.22 -1.13
CA LYS A 381 -19.78 0.86 -0.13
C LYS A 381 -20.94 -0.04 0.23
N ALA A 382 -21.09 -0.37 1.50
CA ALA A 382 -22.21 -1.16 2.01
C ALA A 382 -22.61 -0.74 3.43
N LYS A 383 -23.83 -1.08 3.84
CA LYS A 383 -24.36 -0.85 5.20
C LYS A 383 -24.07 -2.04 6.10
N LEU A 384 -22.97 -1.95 6.84
CA LEU A 384 -22.52 -2.99 7.76
C LEU A 384 -23.17 -2.81 9.15
N ASN A 385 -23.71 -3.89 9.72
CA ASN A 385 -24.52 -3.98 10.94
C ASN A 385 -25.75 -3.05 10.96
N GLY A 386 -26.32 -2.72 9.79
CA GLY A 386 -27.40 -1.74 9.68
C GLY A 386 -27.04 -0.30 10.11
N VAL A 387 -25.74 -0.01 10.25
CA VAL A 387 -25.19 1.32 10.54
C VAL A 387 -24.93 2.05 9.21
N ASN A 388 -24.57 3.35 9.26
CA ASN A 388 -24.26 4.17 8.09
C ASN A 388 -23.38 3.43 7.07
N ALA A 389 -23.71 3.59 5.79
CA ALA A 389 -22.96 3.00 4.70
C ALA A 389 -21.49 3.46 4.75
N ARG A 390 -20.55 2.50 4.76
CA ARG A 390 -19.11 2.70 4.90
C ARG A 390 -18.40 2.28 3.62
N TRP A 391 -17.35 3.01 3.27
CA TRP A 391 -16.45 2.64 2.19
C TRP A 391 -15.37 1.71 2.72
N GLN A 392 -14.98 0.75 1.89
CA GLN A 392 -13.77 -0.06 2.00
C GLN A 392 -12.99 0.11 0.71
N ILE A 393 -11.66 0.04 0.75
CA ILE A 393 -10.79 0.13 -0.43
C ILE A 393 -9.79 -1.03 -0.48
N ARG A 394 -9.48 -1.48 -1.70
CA ARG A 394 -8.36 -2.38 -2.01
C ARG A 394 -7.63 -1.80 -3.21
N GLU A 395 -6.30 -1.81 -3.16
CA GLU A 395 -5.47 -1.56 -4.33
C GLU A 395 -4.98 -2.89 -4.89
N ILE A 396 -5.06 -3.05 -6.21
CA ILE A 396 -4.62 -4.25 -6.90
C ILE A 396 -3.10 -4.16 -7.07
N GLY A 397 -2.32 -4.94 -6.32
CA GLY A 397 -0.86 -4.92 -6.38
C GLY A 397 -0.26 -6.22 -6.94
N ALA A 398 0.92 -6.12 -7.56
CA ALA A 398 1.74 -7.26 -8.01
C ALA A 398 2.70 -7.80 -6.93
N ASP A 399 2.72 -7.24 -5.72
CA ASP A 399 3.50 -7.77 -4.60
C ASP A 399 2.76 -7.50 -3.28
N VAL A 400 2.85 -8.44 -2.35
CA VAL A 400 2.04 -8.45 -1.13
C VAL A 400 2.88 -8.84 0.08
N GLY A 401 3.57 -7.87 0.66
CA GLY A 401 4.41 -8.17 1.80
C GLY A 401 5.86 -8.42 1.46
N GLY A 402 6.23 -8.60 0.19
CA GLY A 402 7.55 -9.04 -0.28
C GLY A 402 7.64 -10.54 -0.62
N PHE A 403 8.44 -10.87 -1.64
CA PHE A 403 8.82 -12.19 -2.18
C PHE A 403 7.78 -12.94 -3.04
N GLY A 404 6.51 -12.59 -3.04
CA GLY A 404 5.45 -13.36 -3.71
C GLY A 404 4.08 -12.75 -3.52
N GLU A 405 3.03 -13.38 -4.05
CA GLU A 405 1.76 -12.68 -4.30
C GLU A 405 0.55 -13.35 -3.63
N ASN A 406 -0.30 -12.55 -2.99
CA ASN A 406 -1.68 -12.96 -2.70
C ASN A 406 -2.49 -12.97 -4.01
N SER A 407 -3.71 -13.52 -3.95
CA SER A 407 -4.67 -13.39 -5.03
C SER A 407 -4.84 -11.93 -5.44
N ILE A 408 -4.81 -11.67 -6.75
CA ILE A 408 -5.07 -10.35 -7.34
C ILE A 408 -6.57 -9.98 -7.29
N ILE A 409 -7.44 -10.91 -6.89
CA ILE A 409 -8.87 -10.68 -6.75
C ILE A 409 -9.13 -9.89 -5.45
N ALA A 410 -9.71 -8.71 -5.57
CA ALA A 410 -10.00 -7.87 -4.41
C ALA A 410 -11.18 -8.43 -3.60
N HIS A 411 -10.90 -8.91 -2.39
CA HIS A 411 -11.90 -9.44 -1.46
C HIS A 411 -12.36 -8.38 -0.44
N PHE A 412 -13.67 -8.38 -0.18
CA PHE A 412 -14.36 -7.51 0.78
C PHE A 412 -15.30 -8.33 1.67
N GLY A 413 -15.15 -8.22 2.99
CA GLY A 413 -16.18 -8.64 3.94
C GLY A 413 -17.31 -7.63 4.01
N LEU A 414 -18.54 -8.15 4.03
CA LEU A 414 -19.77 -7.35 4.01
C LEU A 414 -20.65 -7.60 5.23
N GLN A 415 -20.19 -8.36 6.22
CA GLN A 415 -20.92 -8.59 7.46
C GLN A 415 -22.36 -9.05 7.22
N ASP A 416 -23.38 -8.27 7.59
CA ASP A 416 -24.81 -8.58 7.38
C ASP A 416 -25.39 -7.90 6.11
N ALA A 417 -24.58 -7.23 5.29
CA ALA A 417 -25.04 -6.53 4.10
C ALA A 417 -25.27 -7.50 2.93
N GLU A 418 -26.54 -7.64 2.53
CA GLU A 418 -26.95 -8.45 1.37
C GLU A 418 -26.71 -7.74 0.02
N ILE A 419 -26.45 -6.43 0.04
CA ILE A 419 -26.31 -5.57 -1.15
C ILE A 419 -25.14 -4.59 -0.96
N ILE A 420 -24.29 -4.47 -1.97
CA ILE A 420 -23.34 -3.38 -2.16
C ILE A 420 -24.08 -2.17 -2.72
N ASP A 421 -24.10 -1.07 -1.95
CA ASP A 421 -24.73 0.18 -2.36
C ASP A 421 -24.00 0.79 -3.58
N SER A 422 -22.66 0.76 -3.58
CA SER A 422 -21.82 1.28 -4.65
C SER A 422 -20.48 0.55 -4.74
N LEU A 423 -20.09 0.11 -5.93
CA LEU A 423 -18.75 -0.36 -6.27
C LEU A 423 -18.12 0.65 -7.23
N GLN A 424 -16.91 1.11 -6.93
CA GLN A 424 -16.15 2.01 -7.79
C GLN A 424 -14.80 1.39 -8.12
N VAL A 425 -14.42 1.37 -9.39
CA VAL A 425 -13.09 0.96 -9.86
C VAL A 425 -12.44 2.16 -10.53
N ARG A 426 -11.32 2.62 -9.99
CA ARG A 426 -10.44 3.61 -10.61
C ARG A 426 -9.28 2.86 -11.25
N TRP A 427 -9.26 2.83 -12.58
CA TRP A 427 -8.21 2.19 -13.38
C TRP A 427 -6.94 3.05 -13.41
N PRO A 428 -5.76 2.44 -13.65
CA PRO A 428 -4.49 3.15 -13.76
C PRO A 428 -4.51 4.25 -14.82
N GLY A 429 -5.17 4.01 -15.97
CA GLY A 429 -5.38 5.00 -17.03
C GLY A 429 -6.32 6.16 -16.66
N GLY A 430 -6.78 6.24 -15.40
CA GLY A 430 -7.61 7.33 -14.88
C GLY A 430 -9.12 7.13 -15.08
N LEU A 431 -9.56 6.11 -15.81
CA LEU A 431 -10.97 5.78 -15.96
C LEU A 431 -11.58 5.40 -14.60
N VAL A 432 -12.76 5.94 -14.28
CA VAL A 432 -13.52 5.57 -13.09
C VAL A 432 -14.85 4.95 -13.51
N GLN A 433 -15.03 3.66 -13.23
CA GLN A 433 -16.30 2.95 -13.43
C GLN A 433 -17.04 2.82 -12.09
N THR A 434 -18.36 2.99 -12.10
CA THR A 434 -19.20 2.87 -10.90
C THR A 434 -20.41 2.00 -11.17
N TYR A 435 -20.70 1.11 -10.24
CA TYR A 435 -21.82 0.18 -10.26
C TYR A 435 -22.60 0.32 -8.94
N THR A 436 -23.89 0.00 -8.95
CA THR A 436 -24.74 0.11 -7.76
C THR A 436 -25.67 -1.09 -7.61
N GLN A 437 -26.16 -1.32 -6.39
CA GLN A 437 -27.15 -2.37 -6.08
C GLN A 437 -26.68 -3.78 -6.46
N ILE A 438 -25.41 -4.08 -6.23
CA ILE A 438 -24.83 -5.39 -6.54
C ILE A 438 -25.16 -6.35 -5.39
N PRO A 439 -25.75 -7.53 -5.64
CA PRO A 439 -25.93 -8.55 -4.60
C PRO A 439 -24.59 -8.96 -3.98
N ALA A 440 -24.59 -9.25 -2.68
CA ALA A 440 -23.45 -9.87 -2.02
C ALA A 440 -23.32 -11.37 -2.41
N ASP A 441 -22.29 -12.03 -1.86
CA ASP A 441 -21.98 -13.46 -1.98
C ASP A 441 -21.67 -13.93 -3.40
N GLN A 442 -20.90 -13.11 -4.13
CA GLN A 442 -20.47 -13.43 -5.47
C GLN A 442 -19.09 -12.86 -5.80
N GLN A 443 -18.43 -13.52 -6.75
CA GLN A 443 -17.33 -12.94 -7.49
C GLN A 443 -17.87 -12.20 -8.72
N LEU A 444 -17.49 -10.94 -8.87
CA LEU A 444 -17.81 -10.11 -10.02
C LEU A 444 -16.55 -9.86 -10.84
N THR A 445 -16.63 -10.08 -12.15
CA THR A 445 -15.60 -9.62 -13.09
C THR A 445 -15.99 -8.23 -13.62
N VAL A 446 -15.12 -7.25 -13.40
CA VAL A 446 -15.24 -5.90 -13.94
C VAL A 446 -14.23 -5.74 -15.06
N THR A 447 -14.73 -5.43 -16.26
CA THR A 447 -13.88 -5.18 -17.43
C THR A 447 -13.77 -3.69 -17.69
N GLU A 448 -12.54 -3.21 -17.87
CA GLU A 448 -12.24 -1.84 -18.27
C GLU A 448 -12.95 -1.58 -19.61
N SER A 449 -13.87 -0.63 -19.62
CA SER A 449 -14.63 -0.31 -20.82
C SER A 449 -13.84 0.69 -21.66
N SER A 450 -13.63 0.38 -22.94
CA SER A 450 -13.17 1.38 -23.92
C SER A 450 -14.35 2.32 -24.23
N GLY A 451 -14.50 3.35 -23.41
CA GLY A 451 -15.65 4.26 -23.44
C GLY A 451 -16.80 3.85 -22.50
N PRO A 452 -17.92 4.57 -22.50
CA PRO A 452 -18.99 4.37 -21.53
C PRO A 452 -19.68 2.99 -21.66
N PRO A 453 -20.30 2.47 -20.57
CA PRO A 453 -20.97 1.15 -20.51
C PRO A 453 -22.08 0.96 -21.57
N PRO A 454 -22.62 -0.27 -21.76
CA PRO A 454 -23.77 -0.49 -22.64
C PRO A 454 -24.90 0.46 -22.24
N GLU A 455 -25.40 1.24 -23.19
CA GLU A 455 -26.39 2.27 -22.96
C GLU A 455 -27.66 1.93 -23.76
N LEU A 456 -28.74 1.75 -23.03
CA LEU A 456 -30.07 1.48 -23.51
C LEU A 456 -30.69 2.74 -24.12
N ASP A 457 -30.97 2.71 -25.42
CA ASP A 457 -31.83 3.69 -26.08
C ASP A 457 -33.19 3.02 -26.35
N TRP A 458 -34.12 3.24 -25.43
CA TRP A 458 -35.48 2.68 -25.48
C TRP A 458 -36.49 3.75 -25.84
N THR A 459 -37.23 3.53 -26.93
CA THR A 459 -38.40 4.36 -27.26
C THR A 459 -39.67 3.70 -26.75
N ALA A 460 -40.17 4.17 -25.60
CA ALA A 460 -41.45 3.72 -25.06
C ALA A 460 -42.63 4.35 -25.81
N PRO A 461 -43.62 3.57 -26.29
CA PRO A 461 -44.91 4.13 -26.67
C PRO A 461 -45.63 4.69 -25.44
N ASN A 462 -46.43 5.74 -25.61
CA ASN A 462 -47.17 6.34 -24.50
C ASN A 462 -48.36 5.47 -24.09
N LEU A 463 -48.11 4.52 -23.19
CA LEU A 463 -49.13 3.60 -22.68
C LEU A 463 -49.94 4.16 -21.50
N GLY A 464 -49.72 5.44 -21.16
CA GLY A 464 -50.29 6.08 -19.97
C GLY A 464 -51.71 6.61 -20.12
N ASN A 465 -52.40 6.39 -21.25
CA ASN A 465 -53.82 6.77 -21.48
C ASN A 465 -54.42 6.08 -22.72
N VAL A 466 -54.16 4.79 -22.95
CA VAL A 466 -54.65 4.11 -24.17
C VAL A 466 -56.16 3.95 -24.11
N VAL A 467 -56.86 4.32 -25.20
CA VAL A 467 -58.30 4.16 -25.29
C VAL A 467 -58.64 2.98 -26.20
N VAL A 468 -59.31 1.97 -25.66
CA VAL A 468 -59.63 0.73 -26.38
C VAL A 468 -61.15 0.55 -26.47
N GLY A 469 -61.64 0.10 -27.62
CA GLY A 469 -63.04 -0.26 -27.78
C GLY A 469 -63.40 -1.54 -27.01
N ILE A 470 -64.60 -1.59 -26.43
CA ILE A 470 -65.11 -2.83 -25.83
C ILE A 470 -65.03 -3.97 -26.87
N GLY A 471 -64.36 -5.07 -26.51
CA GLY A 471 -64.22 -6.23 -27.39
C GLY A 471 -63.18 -6.07 -28.51
N GLN A 472 -62.24 -5.15 -28.38
CA GLN A 472 -61.16 -4.93 -29.36
C GLN A 472 -59.77 -5.18 -28.77
N THR A 473 -58.84 -5.49 -29.65
CA THR A 473 -57.41 -5.55 -29.36
C THR A 473 -56.74 -4.28 -29.86
N TRP A 474 -55.78 -3.79 -29.10
CA TRP A 474 -54.93 -2.66 -29.48
C TRP A 474 -53.47 -3.10 -29.44
N GLU A 475 -52.67 -2.66 -30.40
CA GLU A 475 -51.27 -3.06 -30.58
C GLU A 475 -50.42 -1.83 -30.90
N THR A 476 -49.20 -1.80 -30.37
CA THR A 476 -48.16 -0.83 -30.76
C THR A 476 -46.81 -1.53 -30.84
N ASP A 477 -45.96 -1.03 -31.73
CA ASP A 477 -44.55 -1.43 -31.77
C ASP A 477 -43.70 -0.49 -30.91
N CYS A 478 -42.58 -1.00 -30.43
CA CYS A 478 -41.55 -0.30 -29.70
C CYS A 478 -40.18 -0.79 -30.15
N GLN A 479 -39.16 0.04 -29.96
CA GLN A 479 -37.79 -0.26 -30.37
C GLN A 479 -36.84 -0.19 -29.18
N LEU A 480 -36.00 -1.22 -29.09
CA LEU A 480 -34.88 -1.32 -28.16
C LEU A 480 -33.59 -1.19 -28.97
N LYS A 481 -32.75 -0.21 -28.67
CA LYS A 481 -31.47 -0.02 -29.36
C LYS A 481 -30.32 -0.02 -28.37
N ASN A 482 -29.25 -0.72 -28.72
CA ASN A 482 -28.01 -0.67 -27.96
C ASN A 482 -27.12 0.45 -28.53
N THR A 483 -26.92 1.51 -27.76
CA THR A 483 -26.12 2.68 -28.16
C THR A 483 -24.75 2.76 -27.51
N GLY A 484 -24.50 1.95 -26.47
CA GLY A 484 -23.22 1.90 -25.78
C GLY A 484 -22.26 0.87 -26.35
N THR A 485 -21.28 0.49 -25.52
CA THR A 485 -20.27 -0.52 -25.83
C THR A 485 -20.60 -1.83 -25.09
N GLY A 486 -20.50 -2.98 -25.75
CA GLY A 486 -20.89 -4.31 -25.18
C GLY A 486 -22.32 -4.77 -25.52
N THR A 487 -22.64 -6.05 -25.33
CA THR A 487 -23.95 -6.64 -25.69
C THR A 487 -25.01 -6.41 -24.62
N LEU A 488 -26.17 -5.88 -25.01
CA LEU A 488 -27.32 -5.67 -24.13
C LEU A 488 -28.21 -6.93 -24.12
N THR A 489 -28.60 -7.41 -22.94
CA THR A 489 -29.59 -8.47 -22.73
C THR A 489 -30.84 -7.90 -22.08
N TYR A 490 -32.02 -8.45 -22.37
CA TYR A 490 -33.28 -7.94 -21.81
C TYR A 490 -34.35 -9.01 -21.55
N ASP A 491 -35.31 -8.71 -20.67
CA ASP A 491 -36.53 -9.50 -20.40
C ASP A 491 -37.73 -8.59 -20.07
N PHE A 492 -38.95 -9.04 -20.39
CA PHE A 492 -40.19 -8.30 -20.12
C PHE A 492 -41.17 -9.07 -19.24
N VAL A 493 -41.61 -8.42 -18.15
CA VAL A 493 -42.59 -8.98 -17.22
C VAL A 493 -43.83 -8.10 -17.14
N SER A 494 -45.00 -8.67 -17.48
CA SER A 494 -46.32 -8.03 -17.28
C SER A 494 -46.98 -8.52 -15.99
N ASN A 495 -47.63 -7.61 -15.27
CA ASN A 495 -48.41 -7.96 -14.07
C ASN A 495 -49.92 -8.13 -14.32
N GLN A 496 -50.39 -7.99 -15.57
CA GLN A 496 -51.81 -8.14 -15.95
C GLN A 496 -51.98 -9.11 -17.11
N SER A 497 -53.07 -9.88 -17.10
CA SER A 497 -53.36 -10.85 -18.17
C SER A 497 -53.84 -10.22 -19.49
N TRP A 498 -54.32 -8.97 -19.45
CA TRP A 498 -54.77 -8.21 -20.62
C TRP A 498 -53.63 -7.43 -21.30
N LEU A 499 -52.42 -7.42 -20.72
CA LEU A 499 -51.24 -6.72 -21.22
C LEU A 499 -50.18 -7.76 -21.60
N LEU A 500 -49.91 -7.88 -22.89
CA LEU A 500 -49.08 -8.92 -23.50
C LEU A 500 -47.91 -8.28 -24.27
N VAL A 501 -46.81 -9.02 -24.40
CA VAL A 501 -45.66 -8.71 -25.27
C VAL A 501 -45.41 -9.96 -26.12
N ASP A 502 -45.13 -9.80 -27.42
CA ASP A 502 -44.85 -10.94 -28.32
C ASP A 502 -43.62 -11.77 -27.88
N ASP A 503 -43.50 -13.02 -28.36
CA ASP A 503 -42.60 -14.14 -27.99
C ASP A 503 -41.09 -13.86 -27.80
N HIS A 504 -40.59 -12.64 -28.02
CA HIS A 504 -39.18 -12.29 -27.79
C HIS A 504 -38.91 -11.90 -26.33
N SER A 505 -39.37 -12.74 -25.39
CA SER A 505 -39.25 -12.51 -23.94
C SER A 505 -37.80 -12.46 -23.44
N SER A 506 -36.81 -12.78 -24.27
CA SER A 506 -35.39 -12.52 -24.01
C SER A 506 -34.55 -12.68 -25.28
N ASP A 507 -33.73 -11.69 -25.63
CA ASP A 507 -32.72 -11.76 -26.71
C ASP A 507 -31.51 -10.85 -26.40
N ASP A 508 -30.41 -11.06 -27.14
CA ASP A 508 -29.19 -10.26 -27.09
C ASP A 508 -29.19 -9.19 -28.21
N VAL A 509 -28.75 -7.97 -27.89
CA VAL A 509 -28.63 -6.84 -28.83
C VAL A 509 -27.19 -6.36 -28.87
N ALA A 510 -26.50 -6.58 -30.00
CA ALA A 510 -25.12 -6.15 -30.19
C ALA A 510 -24.99 -4.61 -30.26
N PRO A 511 -23.80 -4.03 -29.99
CA PRO A 511 -23.57 -2.59 -30.12
C PRO A 511 -24.01 -2.03 -31.48
N GLY A 512 -24.87 -1.01 -31.46
CA GLY A 512 -25.39 -0.33 -32.65
C GLY A 512 -26.61 -1.00 -33.31
N ASP A 513 -26.98 -2.21 -32.89
CA ASP A 513 -28.17 -2.91 -33.40
C ASP A 513 -29.46 -2.47 -32.69
N SER A 514 -30.61 -2.86 -33.25
CA SER A 514 -31.92 -2.56 -32.68
C SER A 514 -32.90 -3.71 -32.88
N VAL A 515 -33.78 -3.92 -31.89
CA VAL A 515 -34.86 -4.91 -31.90
C VAL A 515 -36.21 -4.19 -31.91
N LEU A 516 -37.16 -4.73 -32.68
CA LEU A 516 -38.54 -4.27 -32.72
C LEU A 516 -39.41 -5.24 -31.92
N LEU A 517 -40.23 -4.72 -31.01
CA LEU A 517 -41.09 -5.49 -30.12
C LEU A 517 -42.53 -4.98 -30.25
N THR A 518 -43.51 -5.88 -30.16
CA THR A 518 -44.93 -5.53 -30.21
C THR A 518 -45.58 -5.71 -28.84
N ILE A 519 -46.21 -4.65 -28.34
CA ILE A 519 -47.01 -4.64 -27.12
C ILE A 519 -48.49 -4.73 -27.52
N GLN A 520 -49.21 -5.66 -26.90
CA GLN A 520 -50.62 -5.92 -27.18
C GLN A 520 -51.48 -5.74 -25.93
N ILE A 521 -52.62 -5.08 -26.10
CA ILE A 521 -53.66 -4.88 -25.09
C ILE A 521 -54.93 -5.58 -25.57
N ASP A 522 -55.36 -6.60 -24.83
CA ASP A 522 -56.55 -7.38 -25.15
C ASP A 522 -57.73 -7.02 -24.23
N ALA A 523 -58.73 -6.35 -24.80
CA ALA A 523 -59.95 -5.95 -24.09
C ALA A 523 -61.17 -6.84 -24.44
N GLU A 524 -60.97 -8.04 -24.97
CA GLU A 524 -62.07 -8.96 -25.33
C GLU A 524 -62.99 -9.28 -24.13
N ASP A 525 -62.39 -9.49 -22.96
CA ASP A 525 -63.10 -9.84 -21.71
C ASP A 525 -63.26 -8.65 -20.73
N LEU A 526 -62.99 -7.42 -21.17
CA LEU A 526 -63.06 -6.22 -20.32
C LEU A 526 -64.37 -5.45 -20.51
N ASP A 527 -64.99 -5.06 -19.39
CA ASP A 527 -66.15 -4.17 -19.36
C ASP A 527 -65.72 -2.69 -19.51
N GLN A 528 -66.69 -1.80 -19.76
CA GLN A 528 -66.42 -0.36 -19.80
C GLN A 528 -65.85 0.12 -18.45
N GLY A 529 -64.66 0.72 -18.48
CA GLY A 529 -63.97 1.16 -17.26
C GLY A 529 -62.50 1.52 -17.49
N ASN A 530 -61.82 1.92 -16.42
CA ASN A 530 -60.39 2.20 -16.43
C ASN A 530 -59.63 1.05 -15.77
N TYR A 531 -58.54 0.62 -16.40
CA TYR A 531 -57.68 -0.46 -15.93
C TYR A 531 -56.23 0.01 -15.84
N TYR A 532 -55.47 -0.59 -14.91
CA TYR A 532 -54.10 -0.22 -14.58
C TYR A 532 -53.23 -1.47 -14.59
N GLY A 533 -52.11 -1.40 -15.28
CA GLY A 533 -51.11 -2.45 -15.39
C GLY A 533 -49.72 -1.86 -15.39
N GLN A 534 -48.72 -2.73 -15.39
CA GLN A 534 -47.33 -2.36 -15.42
C GLN A 534 -46.57 -3.39 -16.25
N LEU A 535 -45.75 -2.88 -17.16
CA LEU A 535 -44.74 -3.65 -17.86
C LEU A 535 -43.38 -3.32 -17.26
N THR A 536 -42.60 -4.34 -16.91
CA THR A 536 -41.24 -4.18 -16.38
C THR A 536 -40.27 -4.69 -17.43
N LEU A 537 -39.37 -3.82 -17.88
CA LEU A 537 -38.22 -4.15 -18.71
C LEU A 537 -37.02 -4.34 -17.77
N ASN A 538 -36.45 -5.55 -17.76
CA ASN A 538 -35.20 -5.85 -17.08
C ASN A 538 -34.08 -5.87 -18.12
N THR A 539 -32.95 -5.23 -17.86
CA THR A 539 -31.78 -5.24 -18.76
C THR A 539 -30.48 -5.46 -17.98
N ASN A 540 -29.39 -5.74 -18.70
CA ASN A 540 -28.03 -5.69 -18.16
C ASN A 540 -27.35 -4.30 -18.37
N ASP A 541 -28.10 -3.26 -18.74
CA ASP A 541 -27.61 -1.88 -18.68
C ASP A 541 -27.38 -1.51 -17.20
N MET A 542 -26.16 -1.13 -16.85
CA MET A 542 -25.80 -0.85 -15.46
C MET A 542 -26.30 0.52 -14.97
N ASN A 543 -26.71 1.41 -15.88
CA ASN A 543 -27.36 2.69 -15.56
C ASN A 543 -28.89 2.54 -15.48
N GLU A 544 -29.48 1.68 -16.30
CA GLU A 544 -30.92 1.41 -16.37
C GLU A 544 -31.27 -0.09 -16.34
N ALA A 545 -30.82 -0.78 -15.29
CA ALA A 545 -31.04 -2.23 -15.13
C ALA A 545 -32.52 -2.64 -15.07
N THR A 546 -33.40 -1.70 -14.73
CA THR A 546 -34.84 -1.93 -14.72
C THR A 546 -35.61 -0.66 -15.07
N THR A 547 -36.45 -0.74 -16.10
CA THR A 547 -37.36 0.33 -16.51
C THR A 547 -38.80 -0.11 -16.36
N GLN A 548 -39.59 0.67 -15.61
CA GLN A 548 -40.99 0.39 -15.35
C GLN A 548 -41.90 1.28 -16.20
N ILE A 549 -42.77 0.65 -16.98
CA ILE A 549 -43.71 1.33 -17.86
C ILE A 549 -45.12 1.17 -17.29
N PRO A 550 -45.69 2.23 -16.67
CA PRO A 550 -47.07 2.20 -16.23
C PRO A 550 -48.00 2.19 -17.45
N VAL A 551 -48.95 1.26 -17.46
CA VAL A 551 -49.97 1.14 -18.51
C VAL A 551 -51.32 1.47 -17.90
N THR A 552 -52.01 2.46 -18.46
CA THR A 552 -53.39 2.74 -18.07
C THR A 552 -54.27 2.81 -19.29
N ILE A 553 -55.33 2.00 -19.28
CA ILE A 553 -56.27 1.93 -20.39
C ILE A 553 -57.67 2.36 -19.95
N SER A 554 -58.39 2.99 -20.87
CA SER A 554 -59.81 3.29 -20.77
C SER A 554 -60.56 2.50 -21.82
N VAL A 555 -61.37 1.53 -21.37
CA VAL A 555 -62.25 0.76 -22.23
C VAL A 555 -63.55 1.54 -22.42
N VAL A 556 -63.82 2.00 -23.64
CA VAL A 556 -64.92 2.94 -23.95
C VAL A 556 -65.71 2.54 -25.20
N ARG A 557 -66.84 3.23 -25.41
CA ARG A 557 -67.70 3.06 -26.60
C ARG A 557 -67.48 4.13 -27.67
N PHE A 558 -67.08 5.34 -27.28
CA PHE A 558 -66.87 6.47 -28.19
C PHE A 558 -65.82 7.42 -27.61
N SER A 559 -64.70 7.63 -28.32
CA SER A 559 -63.67 8.59 -27.93
C SER A 559 -62.73 8.93 -29.08
N ALA A 560 -62.26 10.18 -29.13
CA ALA A 560 -61.09 10.53 -29.89
C ALA A 560 -59.85 9.94 -29.20
N PHE A 561 -58.93 9.39 -29.97
CA PHE A 561 -57.62 8.95 -29.49
C PHE A 561 -56.67 8.82 -30.69
N PHE A 562 -55.41 9.18 -30.50
CA PHE A 562 -54.39 9.00 -31.52
C PHE A 562 -53.03 8.75 -30.90
N GLU A 563 -52.16 8.20 -31.74
CA GLU A 563 -50.76 8.06 -31.47
C GLU A 563 -49.92 8.78 -32.50
N TYR A 564 -48.66 9.00 -32.16
CA TYR A 564 -47.70 9.66 -33.01
C TYR A 564 -46.31 9.13 -32.76
N SER A 565 -45.50 9.05 -33.81
CA SER A 565 -44.10 8.65 -33.72
C SER A 565 -43.25 9.35 -34.78
N PRO A 566 -42.03 9.79 -34.44
CA PRO A 566 -41.44 9.80 -33.10
C PRO A 566 -42.02 10.92 -32.20
N SER A 567 -41.92 10.80 -30.87
CA SER A 567 -42.36 11.81 -29.89
C SER A 567 -41.31 12.90 -29.63
N GLU A 568 -40.07 12.65 -30.01
CA GLU A 568 -38.97 13.60 -29.93
C GLU A 568 -37.93 13.38 -31.05
N GLY A 569 -37.07 14.38 -31.26
CA GLY A 569 -35.96 14.27 -32.19
C GLY A 569 -35.47 15.61 -32.74
N LEU A 570 -34.43 15.57 -33.56
CA LEU A 570 -33.77 16.76 -34.09
C LEU A 570 -34.65 17.44 -35.16
N ALA A 571 -34.69 18.78 -35.16
CA ALA A 571 -35.27 19.55 -36.25
C ALA A 571 -34.52 19.29 -37.58
N PRO A 572 -35.18 19.24 -38.76
CA PRO A 572 -36.61 19.09 -38.93
C PRO A 572 -37.07 17.67 -38.57
N LEU A 573 -38.05 17.55 -37.68
CA LEU A 573 -38.62 16.29 -37.22
C LEU A 573 -39.92 15.98 -37.96
N THR A 574 -39.96 14.89 -38.72
CA THR A 574 -41.21 14.41 -39.35
C THR A 574 -41.89 13.40 -38.44
N VAL A 575 -43.11 13.71 -38.01
CA VAL A 575 -43.93 12.88 -37.13
C VAL A 575 -45.14 12.36 -37.91
N ASN A 576 -45.38 11.06 -37.82
CA ASN A 576 -46.56 10.42 -38.40
C ASN A 576 -47.61 10.22 -37.31
N PHE A 577 -48.87 10.51 -37.62
CA PHE A 577 -49.99 10.38 -36.70
C PHE A 577 -50.91 9.25 -37.16
N THR A 578 -51.31 8.40 -36.22
CA THR A 578 -52.23 7.29 -36.44
C THR A 578 -53.47 7.48 -35.57
N ASP A 579 -54.63 7.57 -36.21
CA ASP A 579 -55.93 7.63 -35.56
C ASP A 579 -56.31 6.27 -34.98
N HIS A 580 -56.60 6.26 -33.68
CA HIS A 580 -57.12 5.12 -32.92
C HIS A 580 -58.48 5.46 -32.29
N SER A 581 -59.18 6.46 -32.81
CA SER A 581 -60.46 6.88 -32.27
C SER A 581 -61.49 5.75 -32.35
N VAL A 582 -62.21 5.55 -31.26
CA VAL A 582 -63.18 4.47 -31.11
C VAL A 582 -64.58 5.01 -31.31
N SER A 583 -65.39 4.29 -32.08
CA SER A 583 -66.84 4.47 -32.14
C SER A 583 -67.52 3.13 -32.43
N VAL A 584 -68.06 2.50 -31.38
CA VAL A 584 -68.61 1.15 -31.46
C VAL A 584 -69.99 1.13 -32.13
N ASP A 585 -70.82 2.14 -31.88
CA ASP A 585 -72.22 2.16 -32.30
C ASP A 585 -72.44 2.89 -33.66
N TYR A 586 -71.50 3.74 -34.10
CA TYR A 586 -71.59 4.56 -35.34
C TYR A 586 -70.22 4.69 -36.03
N SER A 587 -70.17 4.94 -37.34
CA SER A 587 -68.90 5.25 -38.03
C SER A 587 -68.48 6.70 -37.82
N ILE A 588 -67.17 6.95 -37.67
CA ILE A 588 -66.59 8.31 -37.66
C ILE A 588 -66.73 8.93 -39.06
N SER A 589 -67.21 10.19 -39.13
CA SER A 589 -67.44 10.93 -40.37
C SER A 589 -66.40 12.01 -40.66
N ASP A 590 -65.76 12.59 -39.64
CA ASP A 590 -64.84 13.72 -39.78
C ASP A 590 -63.67 13.67 -38.77
N TRP A 591 -62.48 14.12 -39.20
CA TRP A 591 -61.26 14.30 -38.41
C TRP A 591 -60.73 15.74 -38.56
N SER A 592 -60.27 16.34 -37.47
CA SER A 592 -59.67 17.68 -37.44
C SER A 592 -58.48 17.72 -36.49
N TRP A 593 -57.30 17.99 -37.04
CA TRP A 593 -56.01 18.05 -36.34
C TRP A 593 -55.51 19.48 -36.18
N ASP A 594 -54.94 19.79 -35.01
CA ASP A 594 -54.13 20.99 -34.74
C ASP A 594 -52.77 20.53 -34.20
N PHE A 595 -51.67 20.86 -34.89
CA PHE A 595 -50.33 20.38 -34.56
C PHE A 595 -49.59 21.28 -33.55
N GLY A 596 -50.21 22.35 -33.05
CA GLY A 596 -49.62 23.22 -32.03
C GLY A 596 -48.55 24.20 -32.53
N ASP A 597 -48.07 24.06 -33.77
CA ASP A 597 -47.19 25.02 -34.46
C ASP A 597 -47.96 26.02 -35.36
N GLY A 598 -49.29 25.97 -35.32
CA GLY A 598 -50.20 26.77 -36.14
C GLY A 598 -50.64 26.11 -37.45
N SER A 599 -50.19 24.89 -37.75
CA SER A 599 -50.65 24.09 -38.88
C SER A 599 -51.77 23.09 -38.50
N GLN A 600 -52.56 22.65 -39.49
CA GLN A 600 -53.77 21.83 -39.30
C GLN A 600 -53.94 20.78 -40.41
N SER A 601 -54.72 19.72 -40.14
CA SER A 601 -55.06 18.67 -41.13
C SER A 601 -56.47 18.11 -40.93
N THR A 602 -57.05 17.51 -41.98
CA THR A 602 -58.32 16.77 -41.93
C THR A 602 -58.19 15.32 -42.42
N GLN A 603 -56.96 14.84 -42.61
CA GLN A 603 -56.72 13.44 -42.96
C GLN A 603 -56.90 12.56 -41.72
N GLN A 604 -57.32 11.29 -41.91
CA GLN A 604 -57.41 10.36 -40.78
C GLN A 604 -56.03 10.10 -40.15
N ASN A 605 -55.01 9.81 -40.96
CA ASN A 605 -53.63 9.54 -40.51
C ASN A 605 -52.64 10.51 -41.20
N PRO A 606 -52.47 11.76 -40.70
CA PRO A 606 -51.58 12.72 -41.32
C PRO A 606 -50.09 12.49 -41.00
N SER A 607 -49.19 13.09 -41.78
CA SER A 607 -47.76 13.23 -41.49
C SER A 607 -47.42 14.72 -41.46
N HIS A 608 -46.66 15.17 -40.47
CA HIS A 608 -46.31 16.58 -40.27
C HIS A 608 -44.83 16.76 -39.93
N THR A 609 -44.20 17.84 -40.44
CA THR A 609 -42.77 18.12 -40.21
C THR A 609 -42.59 19.40 -39.40
N TYR A 610 -42.09 19.27 -38.18
CA TYR A 610 -41.70 20.39 -37.33
C TYR A 610 -40.31 20.86 -37.71
N THR A 611 -40.18 22.11 -38.14
CA THR A 611 -38.91 22.68 -38.63
C THR A 611 -38.17 23.53 -37.62
N ALA A 612 -38.81 23.90 -36.52
CA ALA A 612 -38.25 24.70 -35.44
C ALA A 612 -38.15 23.86 -34.16
N GLU A 613 -37.14 24.14 -33.34
CA GLU A 613 -37.04 23.59 -31.98
C GLU A 613 -38.19 24.07 -31.10
N GLY A 614 -38.62 23.24 -30.15
CA GLY A 614 -39.71 23.56 -29.23
C GLY A 614 -40.52 22.34 -28.80
N GLN A 615 -41.53 22.59 -27.98
CA GLN A 615 -42.52 21.60 -27.57
C GLN A 615 -43.88 21.92 -28.20
N PHE A 616 -44.48 20.96 -28.90
CA PHE A 616 -45.71 21.15 -29.67
C PHE A 616 -46.82 20.23 -29.17
N GLU A 617 -47.92 20.79 -28.66
CA GLU A 617 -49.10 20.04 -28.22
C GLU A 617 -50.05 19.77 -29.40
N VAL A 618 -50.34 18.49 -29.67
CA VAL A 618 -51.20 18.09 -30.79
C VAL A 618 -52.60 17.74 -30.29
N THR A 619 -53.63 18.22 -30.98
CA THR A 619 -55.04 17.94 -30.68
C THR A 619 -55.78 17.34 -31.88
N LEU A 620 -56.54 16.27 -31.64
CA LEU A 620 -57.47 15.65 -32.58
C LEU A 620 -58.92 15.86 -32.11
N THR A 621 -59.79 16.25 -33.03
CA THR A 621 -61.25 16.24 -32.86
C THR A 621 -61.89 15.33 -33.91
N ILE A 622 -62.77 14.43 -33.46
CA ILE A 622 -63.56 13.56 -34.35
C ILE A 622 -65.07 13.77 -34.19
N VAL A 623 -65.83 13.50 -35.26
CA VAL A 623 -67.30 13.51 -35.27
C VAL A 623 -67.82 12.19 -35.83
N ASP A 624 -68.85 11.59 -35.20
CA ASP A 624 -69.51 10.39 -35.71
C ASP A 624 -70.75 10.70 -36.59
N ALA A 625 -71.27 9.66 -37.25
CA ALA A 625 -72.46 9.76 -38.10
C ALA A 625 -73.75 10.21 -37.36
N ASN A 626 -73.76 10.22 -36.03
CA ASN A 626 -74.85 10.74 -35.19
C ASN A 626 -74.56 12.15 -34.64
N SER A 627 -73.55 12.83 -35.19
CA SER A 627 -73.11 14.17 -34.79
C SER A 627 -72.63 14.25 -33.34
N GLN A 628 -72.18 13.12 -32.74
CA GLN A 628 -71.41 13.15 -31.50
C GLN A 628 -69.97 13.58 -31.81
N GLN A 629 -69.39 14.39 -30.94
CA GLN A 629 -68.04 14.91 -31.09
C GLN A 629 -67.20 14.50 -29.88
N SER A 630 -65.95 14.14 -30.12
CA SER A 630 -64.95 13.91 -29.08
C SER A 630 -63.64 14.63 -29.43
N HIS A 631 -62.87 14.98 -28.40
CA HIS A 631 -61.58 15.65 -28.54
C HIS A 631 -60.53 14.94 -27.67
N TYR A 632 -59.31 14.87 -28.17
CA TYR A 632 -58.15 14.32 -27.45
C TYR A 632 -56.93 15.18 -27.75
N THR A 633 -56.19 15.54 -26.71
CA THR A 633 -54.92 16.27 -26.80
C THR A 633 -53.83 15.33 -26.31
N GLY A 634 -52.86 15.04 -27.18
CA GLY A 634 -51.71 14.19 -26.87
C GLY A 634 -50.67 14.91 -26.00
N GLY A 635 -49.60 14.20 -25.65
CA GLY A 635 -48.43 14.83 -25.03
C GLY A 635 -47.71 15.79 -25.99
N PRO A 636 -46.80 16.63 -25.47
CA PRO A 636 -46.00 17.50 -26.32
C PRO A 636 -44.99 16.68 -27.16
N ILE A 637 -44.81 17.06 -28.43
CA ILE A 637 -43.70 16.60 -29.27
C ILE A 637 -42.49 17.51 -29.02
N THR A 638 -41.36 16.94 -28.63
CA THR A 638 -40.14 17.69 -28.32
C THR A 638 -39.18 17.70 -29.50
N VAL A 639 -38.96 18.86 -30.11
CA VAL A 639 -38.04 19.03 -31.22
C VAL A 639 -36.77 19.71 -30.72
N THR A 640 -35.64 19.01 -30.80
CA THR A 640 -34.32 19.47 -30.34
C THR A 640 -33.50 20.08 -31.50
N PRO A 641 -32.53 20.96 -31.22
CA PRO A 641 -31.69 21.58 -32.25
C PRO A 641 -30.81 20.56 -33.01
N THR A 642 -30.40 20.88 -34.23
CA THR A 642 -29.68 19.95 -35.15
C THR A 642 -28.28 19.52 -34.72
N ILE A 643 -27.65 20.22 -33.76
CA ILE A 643 -26.30 19.95 -33.27
C ILE A 643 -26.28 20.09 -31.76
N ILE A 644 -25.72 19.10 -31.07
CA ILE A 644 -25.39 19.19 -29.64
C ILE A 644 -23.88 19.42 -29.56
N VAL A 645 -23.46 20.54 -28.99
CA VAL A 645 -22.05 20.87 -28.84
C VAL A 645 -21.55 20.30 -27.52
N ALA A 646 -20.47 19.53 -27.57
CA ALA A 646 -19.83 18.95 -26.38
C ALA A 646 -18.32 18.87 -26.61
N PHE A 647 -17.54 19.01 -25.55
CA PHE A 647 -16.08 18.87 -25.60
C PHE A 647 -15.46 18.56 -24.24
N MET A 648 -14.22 18.07 -24.25
CA MET A 648 -13.37 17.86 -23.06
C MET A 648 -11.93 18.33 -23.26
N ALA A 649 -11.14 18.29 -22.19
CA ALA A 649 -9.70 18.59 -22.14
C ALA A 649 -9.01 17.56 -21.23
N ASP A 650 -7.75 17.22 -21.52
CA ASP A 650 -6.94 16.22 -20.80
C ASP A 650 -6.45 16.70 -19.43
N ASP A 651 -5.99 17.95 -19.33
CA ASP A 651 -5.50 18.55 -18.09
C ASP A 651 -5.96 20.01 -17.93
N PRO A 652 -7.14 20.26 -17.31
CA PRO A 652 -7.70 21.59 -17.21
C PRO A 652 -7.03 22.50 -16.17
N GLU A 653 -6.06 22.05 -15.37
CA GLU A 653 -5.40 22.89 -14.35
C GLU A 653 -3.87 22.77 -14.40
N GLY A 654 -3.15 23.89 -14.47
CA GLY A 654 -1.68 23.82 -14.57
C GLY A 654 -0.91 25.13 -14.37
N GLY A 655 0.41 25.02 -14.42
CA GLY A 655 1.34 26.13 -14.19
C GLY A 655 1.59 26.97 -15.43
N ASN A 656 1.87 28.27 -15.27
CA ASN A 656 2.16 29.16 -16.41
C ASN A 656 3.60 28.99 -16.93
N PRO A 657 3.85 28.60 -18.22
CA PRO A 657 2.87 28.34 -19.27
C PRO A 657 2.32 26.91 -19.27
N HIS A 658 1.00 26.77 -19.48
CA HIS A 658 0.29 25.47 -19.43
C HIS A 658 -0.17 25.04 -20.82
N THR A 659 0.03 23.77 -21.20
CA THR A 659 -0.40 23.24 -22.52
C THR A 659 -1.51 22.23 -22.35
N VAL A 660 -2.64 22.45 -23.04
CA VAL A 660 -3.86 21.65 -22.91
C VAL A 660 -4.26 21.08 -24.28
N HIS A 661 -4.68 19.81 -24.32
CA HIS A 661 -5.23 19.16 -25.51
C HIS A 661 -6.75 19.11 -25.43
N PHE A 662 -7.42 19.65 -26.44
CA PHE A 662 -8.88 19.71 -26.50
C PHE A 662 -9.45 18.68 -27.48
N THR A 663 -10.53 18.02 -27.06
CA THR A 663 -11.22 17.00 -27.87
C THR A 663 -12.69 17.38 -28.09
N ASP A 664 -13.09 17.43 -29.36
CA ASP A 664 -14.48 17.65 -29.79
C ASP A 664 -15.33 16.37 -29.64
N LEU A 665 -16.43 16.49 -28.91
CA LEU A 665 -17.44 15.45 -28.67
C LEU A 665 -18.81 15.81 -29.27
N SER A 666 -18.88 16.83 -30.13
CA SER A 666 -20.15 17.35 -30.63
C SER A 666 -20.88 16.33 -31.51
N ILE A 667 -22.20 16.21 -31.30
CA ILE A 667 -23.09 15.31 -32.04
C ILE A 667 -23.73 16.09 -33.19
N PHE A 668 -23.52 15.60 -34.41
CA PHE A 668 -24.12 16.12 -35.63
C PHE A 668 -25.16 15.15 -36.17
N LYS A 669 -26.18 15.66 -36.88
CA LYS A 669 -27.04 14.82 -37.72
C LYS A 669 -26.20 14.00 -38.72
N ALA A 670 -26.55 12.72 -38.90
CA ALA A 670 -25.76 11.73 -39.64
C ALA A 670 -25.38 12.13 -41.09
N ASP A 671 -26.13 13.02 -41.75
CA ASP A 671 -25.88 13.49 -43.13
C ASP A 671 -25.12 14.82 -43.21
N THR A 672 -24.63 15.35 -42.09
CA THR A 672 -23.91 16.63 -42.06
C THR A 672 -22.49 16.48 -42.61
N THR A 673 -22.27 16.99 -43.82
CA THR A 673 -20.99 16.89 -44.55
C THR A 673 -20.12 18.15 -44.47
N ASN A 674 -20.71 19.32 -44.17
CA ASN A 674 -19.99 20.60 -44.17
C ASN A 674 -19.78 21.10 -42.74
N ARG A 675 -18.86 20.45 -42.00
CA ARG A 675 -18.60 20.73 -40.58
C ARG A 675 -17.52 21.78 -40.40
N SER A 676 -17.67 22.62 -39.39
CA SER A 676 -16.67 23.62 -39.00
C SER A 676 -16.55 23.66 -37.48
N TRP A 677 -15.34 23.92 -36.99
CA TRP A 677 -15.01 24.11 -35.59
C TRP A 677 -14.36 25.47 -35.41
N THR A 678 -14.68 26.15 -34.32
CA THR A 678 -14.02 27.38 -33.90
C THR A 678 -13.91 27.35 -32.39
N TRP A 679 -12.71 27.09 -31.92
CA TRP A 679 -12.32 27.13 -30.52
C TRP A 679 -11.95 28.56 -30.14
N ASP A 680 -12.43 28.98 -28.99
CA ASP A 680 -11.99 30.18 -28.28
C ASP A 680 -11.44 29.76 -26.92
N PHE A 681 -10.15 29.95 -26.72
CA PHE A 681 -9.47 29.52 -25.49
C PHE A 681 -9.67 30.51 -24.35
N GLY A 682 -10.30 31.68 -24.58
CA GLY A 682 -10.55 32.66 -23.54
C GLY A 682 -9.36 33.57 -23.21
N ASP A 683 -8.21 33.37 -23.85
CA ASP A 683 -7.00 34.20 -23.73
C ASP A 683 -6.78 35.14 -24.94
N GLY A 684 -7.76 35.19 -25.84
CA GLY A 684 -7.73 35.97 -27.08
C GLY A 684 -7.22 35.20 -28.30
N TYR A 685 -6.81 33.94 -28.14
CA TYR A 685 -6.46 33.05 -29.25
C TYR A 685 -7.62 32.11 -29.62
N GLN A 686 -7.65 31.72 -30.90
CA GLN A 686 -8.69 30.86 -31.46
C GLN A 686 -8.08 29.82 -32.40
N SER A 687 -8.75 28.68 -32.55
CA SER A 687 -8.35 27.62 -33.49
C SER A 687 -9.52 27.10 -34.32
N GLY A 688 -9.27 26.75 -35.57
CA GLY A 688 -10.24 26.11 -36.48
C GLY A 688 -10.07 24.58 -36.60
N VAL A 689 -9.13 24.00 -35.85
CA VAL A 689 -8.84 22.56 -35.86
C VAL A 689 -9.85 21.83 -34.99
N ARG A 690 -10.30 20.63 -35.39
CA ARG A 690 -11.27 19.83 -34.63
C ARG A 690 -10.80 19.54 -33.20
N ASN A 691 -9.58 19.01 -33.06
CA ASN A 691 -8.93 18.71 -31.78
C ASN A 691 -7.62 19.51 -31.68
N PRO A 692 -7.64 20.76 -31.18
CA PRO A 692 -6.44 21.58 -31.08
C PRO A 692 -5.67 21.34 -29.78
N THR A 693 -4.36 21.58 -29.83
CA THR A 693 -3.51 21.81 -28.66
C THR A 693 -3.32 23.31 -28.48
N HIS A 694 -3.41 23.83 -27.26
CA HIS A 694 -3.19 25.25 -26.96
C HIS A 694 -2.32 25.45 -25.73
N THR A 695 -1.43 26.45 -25.77
CA THR A 695 -0.56 26.81 -24.65
C THR A 695 -0.93 28.18 -24.10
N TYR A 696 -1.39 28.22 -22.86
CA TYR A 696 -1.69 29.43 -22.11
C TYR A 696 -0.40 29.99 -21.50
N THR A 697 -0.13 31.29 -21.74
CA THR A 697 1.15 31.93 -21.37
C THR A 697 1.01 33.01 -20.28
N GLN A 698 -0.19 33.16 -19.72
CA GLN A 698 -0.49 34.06 -18.61
C GLN A 698 -1.29 33.30 -17.55
N GLU A 699 -1.19 33.72 -16.29
CA GLU A 699 -2.12 33.24 -15.26
C GLU A 699 -3.54 33.72 -15.52
N GLY A 700 -4.52 32.91 -15.13
CA GLY A 700 -5.93 33.26 -15.24
C GLY A 700 -6.84 32.04 -15.22
N ASP A 701 -8.11 32.30 -14.96
CA ASP A 701 -9.19 31.35 -15.23
C ASP A 701 -9.70 31.61 -16.65
N TYR A 702 -9.49 30.65 -17.53
CA TYR A 702 -9.83 30.73 -18.93
C TYR A 702 -11.18 30.07 -19.19
N THR A 703 -12.08 30.84 -19.77
CA THR A 703 -13.38 30.38 -20.22
C THR A 703 -13.23 29.86 -21.64
N VAL A 704 -13.35 28.55 -21.81
CA VAL A 704 -13.18 27.90 -23.13
C VAL A 704 -14.53 27.75 -23.81
N GLY A 705 -14.60 28.17 -25.06
CA GLY A 705 -15.77 28.03 -25.92
C GLY A 705 -15.48 27.20 -27.16
N LEU A 706 -16.38 26.27 -27.48
CA LEU A 706 -16.40 25.60 -28.77
C LEU A 706 -17.64 26.06 -29.54
N THR A 707 -17.42 26.60 -30.74
CA THR A 707 -18.47 26.82 -31.73
C THR A 707 -18.34 25.81 -32.85
N VAL A 708 -19.40 25.05 -33.12
CA VAL A 708 -19.47 24.13 -34.26
C VAL A 708 -20.57 24.55 -35.23
N GLY A 709 -20.38 24.28 -36.52
CA GLY A 709 -21.37 24.59 -37.55
C GLY A 709 -21.51 23.51 -38.61
N ASP A 710 -22.70 23.41 -39.18
CA ASP A 710 -23.07 22.46 -40.25
C ASP A 710 -23.09 23.09 -41.66
N GLY A 711 -22.63 24.35 -41.76
CA GLY A 711 -22.63 25.13 -42.99
C GLY A 711 -23.93 25.90 -43.27
N GLN A 712 -24.95 25.77 -42.42
CA GLN A 712 -26.17 26.60 -42.41
C GLN A 712 -26.36 27.32 -41.06
N ASN A 713 -26.12 26.61 -39.96
CA ASN A 713 -26.27 27.07 -38.59
C ASN A 713 -24.98 26.87 -37.79
N THR A 714 -24.85 27.59 -36.68
CA THR A 714 -23.75 27.46 -35.73
C THR A 714 -24.29 27.35 -34.31
N TYR A 715 -23.68 26.47 -33.52
CA TYR A 715 -24.02 26.22 -32.13
C TYR A 715 -22.77 26.40 -31.28
N ASN A 716 -22.95 26.87 -30.06
CA ASN A 716 -21.86 27.20 -29.18
C ASN A 716 -22.10 26.61 -27.79
N LEU A 717 -21.05 26.02 -27.21
CA LEU A 717 -20.96 25.68 -25.80
C LEU A 717 -19.78 26.45 -25.20
N VAL A 718 -20.03 27.13 -24.08
CA VAL A 718 -19.00 27.78 -23.27
C VAL A 718 -18.94 27.11 -21.92
N LYS A 719 -17.76 26.65 -21.52
CA LYS A 719 -17.48 26.24 -20.15
C LYS A 719 -16.70 27.37 -19.45
N SER A 720 -17.31 27.96 -18.42
CA SER A 720 -16.72 29.07 -17.66
C SER A 720 -15.62 28.56 -16.73
N ASN A 721 -14.49 29.27 -16.66
CA ASN A 721 -13.33 28.91 -15.85
C ASN A 721 -12.92 27.43 -16.04
N TYR A 722 -12.89 26.99 -17.29
CA TYR A 722 -12.70 25.59 -17.64
C TYR A 722 -11.23 25.19 -17.67
N VAL A 723 -10.34 26.13 -17.99
CA VAL A 723 -8.91 25.95 -17.80
C VAL A 723 -8.40 26.92 -16.76
N THR A 724 -7.69 26.42 -15.78
CA THR A 724 -7.15 27.17 -14.66
C THR A 724 -5.64 27.23 -14.81
N VAL A 725 -5.09 28.41 -15.08
CA VAL A 725 -3.65 28.63 -15.07
C VAL A 725 -3.29 29.50 -13.88
N ARG A 726 -2.32 29.08 -13.10
CA ARG A 726 -1.84 29.84 -11.95
C ARG A 726 -0.39 30.24 -12.19
N ASN A 727 -0.03 31.47 -11.81
CA ASN A 727 1.36 31.75 -11.48
C ASN A 727 1.59 31.12 -10.12
N TYR A 728 2.27 29.98 -10.10
CA TYR A 728 2.89 29.54 -8.87
C TYR A 728 3.98 30.56 -8.51
N PRO A 729 4.19 30.92 -7.24
CA PRO A 729 5.46 31.54 -6.86
C PRO A 729 6.56 30.62 -7.39
N ASN A 730 7.52 31.16 -8.15
CA ASN A 730 8.56 30.40 -8.86
C ASN A 730 9.60 29.74 -7.93
N PHE A 731 9.19 29.43 -6.70
CA PHE A 731 9.71 28.29 -6.00
C PHE A 731 8.66 27.70 -5.05
N LEU A 732 8.61 26.37 -4.99
CA LEU A 732 7.95 25.67 -3.90
C LEU A 732 8.98 25.50 -2.77
N LEU A 733 8.55 25.74 -1.54
CA LEU A 733 9.28 25.29 -0.38
C LEU A 733 8.70 23.95 0.04
N SER A 734 9.51 23.04 0.59
CA SER A 734 8.98 21.80 1.21
C SER A 734 8.02 22.08 2.38
N ARG A 735 7.85 23.34 2.79
CA ARG A 735 6.94 23.78 3.86
C ARG A 735 6.25 25.10 3.57
N THR A 736 5.00 25.25 4.02
CA THR A 736 4.23 26.49 3.88
C THR A 736 4.47 27.47 5.04
N ALA A 737 4.17 28.76 4.87
CA ALA A 737 4.34 29.78 5.92
C ALA A 737 3.43 29.57 7.16
N THR A 738 2.51 28.61 7.11
CA THR A 738 1.66 28.19 8.24
C THR A 738 2.22 27.02 9.04
N ASP A 739 3.26 26.35 8.55
CA ASP A 739 3.92 25.24 9.23
C ASP A 739 4.95 25.75 10.24
N THR A 740 4.58 25.72 11.52
CA THR A 740 5.51 25.99 12.63
C THR A 740 6.49 24.82 12.76
N LEU A 741 7.79 25.12 12.68
CA LEU A 741 8.81 24.17 13.15
C LEU A 741 8.76 24.16 14.67
N ASP A 742 8.34 23.04 15.27
CA ASP A 742 8.45 22.82 16.72
C ASP A 742 9.49 21.72 16.96
N MET A 743 10.69 22.12 17.40
CA MET A 743 11.72 21.17 17.83
C MET A 743 11.94 21.23 19.35
N GLU A 744 11.90 20.06 19.99
CA GLU A 744 12.24 19.85 21.39
C GLU A 744 13.67 19.28 21.50
N ILE A 745 14.60 20.05 22.07
CA ILE A 745 16.04 19.70 22.08
C ILE A 745 16.47 19.11 23.44
N VAL A 746 17.22 17.99 23.40
CA VAL A 746 17.82 17.32 24.57
C VAL A 746 19.35 17.43 24.53
N GLY A 747 19.94 18.24 25.43
CA GLY A 747 21.39 18.26 25.67
C GLY A 747 22.23 19.23 24.81
N ASN A 748 23.54 18.99 24.72
CA ASN A 748 24.54 19.88 24.08
C ASN A 748 24.82 19.58 22.60
N ASP A 749 23.97 18.78 21.93
CA ASP A 749 24.17 18.48 20.51
C ASP A 749 23.65 19.60 19.61
N VAL A 750 24.43 19.94 18.58
CA VAL A 750 24.02 20.88 17.53
C VAL A 750 22.94 20.18 16.69
N GLN A 751 21.70 20.65 16.79
CA GLN A 751 20.56 20.15 16.01
C GLN A 751 20.50 20.90 14.68
N SER A 752 20.07 20.23 13.61
CA SER A 752 19.86 20.85 12.30
C SER A 752 18.58 20.36 11.64
N ASP A 753 17.94 21.25 10.90
CA ASP A 753 16.74 21.00 10.09
C ASP A 753 17.00 21.48 8.65
N THR A 754 16.16 21.08 7.68
CA THR A 754 16.35 21.41 6.26
C THR A 754 15.13 22.10 5.66
N LEU A 755 15.37 23.01 4.72
CA LEU A 755 14.36 23.68 3.90
C LEU A 755 14.76 23.52 2.43
N MET A 756 13.91 22.89 1.63
CA MET A 756 14.14 22.77 0.18
C MET A 756 13.54 23.96 -0.57
N ILE A 757 14.27 24.46 -1.56
CA ILE A 757 13.81 25.44 -2.55
C ILE A 757 13.75 24.73 -3.89
N TYR A 758 12.55 24.48 -4.41
CA TYR A 758 12.35 23.91 -5.74
C TYR A 758 12.08 25.01 -6.76
N ASN A 759 12.67 24.96 -7.95
CA ASN A 759 12.33 25.84 -9.07
C ASN A 759 11.39 25.09 -10.05
N PRO A 760 10.07 25.30 -10.01
CA PRO A 760 9.08 24.54 -10.79
C PRO A 760 9.12 24.72 -12.32
N GLY A 761 10.05 25.53 -12.85
CA GLY A 761 10.32 25.62 -14.28
C GLY A 761 10.21 27.02 -14.88
N GLY A 762 11.01 27.26 -15.94
CA GLY A 762 11.20 28.54 -16.64
C GLY A 762 12.48 28.54 -17.49
N LEU A 763 12.82 29.62 -18.21
CA LEU A 763 14.04 29.70 -19.04
C LEU A 763 15.31 30.17 -18.28
N ALA A 764 15.25 30.40 -16.96
CA ALA A 764 16.35 31.01 -16.19
C ALA A 764 16.52 30.45 -14.77
N ASP A 765 17.76 30.50 -14.26
CA ASP A 765 18.12 30.10 -12.90
C ASP A 765 17.49 31.04 -11.85
N LEU A 766 16.90 30.46 -10.82
CA LEU A 766 16.41 31.17 -9.64
C LEU A 766 17.59 31.44 -8.70
N SER A 767 17.82 32.70 -8.30
CA SER A 767 18.76 33.01 -7.20
C SER A 767 18.00 33.18 -5.89
N PHE A 768 18.49 32.60 -4.79
CA PHE A 768 17.91 32.73 -3.45
C PHE A 768 18.88 33.32 -2.41
N GLY A 769 18.34 33.96 -1.36
CA GLY A 769 19.11 34.44 -0.22
C GLY A 769 18.27 34.61 1.06
N THR A 770 18.94 34.64 2.22
CA THR A 770 18.28 34.81 3.54
C THR A 770 18.67 36.11 4.25
N THR A 771 17.72 36.78 4.93
CA THR A 771 18.00 38.08 5.59
C THR A 771 18.10 38.04 7.11
N GLU A 772 17.75 36.94 7.77
CA GLU A 772 17.83 36.84 9.24
C GLU A 772 18.82 35.77 9.68
N SER A 773 19.85 36.20 10.41
CA SER A 773 20.66 35.32 11.25
C SER A 773 20.26 35.60 12.69
N LEU A 774 19.52 34.66 13.28
CA LEU A 774 19.24 34.70 14.70
C LEU A 774 20.48 34.19 15.44
N ASN A 775 20.77 34.70 16.62
CA ASN A 775 21.97 34.30 17.38
C ASN A 775 21.97 32.82 17.83
N TRP A 776 20.83 32.16 17.69
CA TRP A 776 20.61 30.74 17.97
C TRP A 776 20.33 29.92 16.70
N LEU A 777 20.24 30.54 15.52
CA LEU A 777 19.95 29.88 14.24
C LEU A 777 20.87 30.40 13.12
N SER A 778 21.63 29.51 12.50
CA SER A 778 22.43 29.80 11.31
C SER A 778 21.93 29.04 10.09
N VAL A 779 22.09 29.63 8.90
CA VAL A 779 21.57 29.09 7.63
C VAL A 779 22.73 28.81 6.67
N SER A 780 22.76 27.61 6.05
CA SER A 780 23.83 27.21 5.13
C SER A 780 23.31 26.37 3.94
N PRO A 781 23.54 26.78 2.68
CA PRO A 781 24.13 28.05 2.27
C PRO A 781 23.16 29.22 2.50
N ALA A 782 23.66 30.38 2.92
CA ALA A 782 22.82 31.57 3.14
C ALA A 782 22.26 32.19 1.85
N SER A 783 22.79 31.79 0.68
CA SER A 783 22.36 32.18 -0.66
C SER A 783 22.84 31.17 -1.71
N GLY A 784 22.14 31.04 -2.84
CA GLY A 784 22.50 30.13 -3.93
C GLY A 784 21.70 30.35 -5.22
N THR A 785 21.85 29.44 -6.18
CA THR A 785 21.11 29.42 -7.45
C THR A 785 20.50 28.04 -7.70
N VAL A 786 19.30 27.98 -8.28
CA VAL A 786 18.54 26.76 -8.60
C VAL A 786 18.13 26.81 -10.07
N ALA A 787 18.60 25.87 -10.88
CA ALA A 787 18.23 25.80 -12.30
C ALA A 787 16.72 25.49 -12.47
N PRO A 788 16.11 25.76 -13.64
CA PRO A 788 14.75 25.32 -13.92
C PRO A 788 14.57 23.81 -13.71
N ASN A 789 13.47 23.42 -13.06
CA ASN A 789 13.14 22.04 -12.69
C ASN A 789 14.16 21.37 -11.75
N ASP A 790 14.97 22.17 -11.04
CA ASP A 790 15.98 21.71 -10.09
C ASP A 790 15.63 22.19 -8.67
N SER A 791 16.35 21.68 -7.67
CA SER A 791 16.15 22.03 -6.26
C SER A 791 17.46 22.40 -5.55
N ALA A 792 17.38 23.28 -4.55
CA ALA A 792 18.48 23.53 -3.63
C ALA A 792 18.07 23.36 -2.17
N MET A 793 18.92 22.67 -1.42
CA MET A 793 18.76 22.46 0.02
C MET A 793 19.40 23.59 0.82
N ILE A 794 18.67 24.09 1.82
CA ILE A 794 19.16 24.98 2.87
C ILE A 794 19.14 24.25 4.21
N ILE A 795 20.27 24.27 4.93
CA ILE A 795 20.38 23.71 6.29
C ILE A 795 20.22 24.82 7.33
N LEU A 796 19.27 24.63 8.25
CA LEU A 796 19.04 25.42 9.44
C LEU A 796 19.77 24.77 10.62
N GLN A 797 20.75 25.45 11.23
CA GLN A 797 21.54 24.94 12.36
C GLN A 797 21.23 25.70 13.64
N PHE A 798 20.86 24.97 14.69
CA PHE A 798 20.40 25.52 15.97
C PHE A 798 21.51 25.41 17.02
N THR A 799 21.77 26.49 17.76
CA THR A 799 23.00 26.61 18.58
C THR A 799 22.76 27.07 20.02
N SER A 800 21.52 27.27 20.46
CA SER A 800 21.27 27.69 21.85
C SER A 800 21.27 26.52 22.84
N THR A 801 21.92 26.73 23.98
CA THR A 801 21.92 25.78 25.13
C THR A 801 21.10 26.30 26.32
N ASP A 802 20.57 27.52 26.23
CA ASP A 802 19.83 28.16 27.34
C ASP A 802 18.35 27.71 27.30
N LEU A 803 17.81 27.30 28.45
CA LEU A 803 16.41 26.87 28.57
C LEU A 803 15.43 27.98 28.19
N GLY A 804 14.43 27.66 27.38
CA GLY A 804 13.42 28.60 26.93
C GLY A 804 12.81 28.24 25.57
N VAL A 805 11.81 29.03 25.17
CA VAL A 805 11.23 28.98 23.82
C VAL A 805 11.82 30.13 23.01
N TYR A 806 12.41 29.81 21.87
CA TYR A 806 12.98 30.74 20.92
C TYR A 806 12.07 30.79 19.70
N THR A 807 11.67 31.99 19.27
CA THR A 807 10.86 32.17 18.06
C THR A 807 11.53 33.19 17.16
N GLY A 808 11.41 32.97 15.85
CA GLY A 808 11.89 33.88 14.81
C GLY A 808 11.44 33.41 13.43
N SER A 809 12.00 34.02 12.40
CA SER A 809 11.63 33.74 11.01
C SER A 809 12.85 33.75 10.10
N VAL A 810 12.94 32.80 9.18
CA VAL A 810 13.90 32.84 8.07
C VAL A 810 13.15 33.35 6.85
N ILE A 811 13.61 34.46 6.27
CA ILE A 811 13.01 34.98 5.04
C ILE A 811 13.86 34.56 3.85
N VAL A 812 13.26 33.87 2.89
CA VAL A 812 13.88 33.47 1.62
C VAL A 812 13.42 34.43 0.53
N TYR A 813 14.36 35.06 -0.17
CA TYR A 813 14.08 35.96 -1.30
C TYR A 813 14.49 35.32 -2.60
N GLY A 814 13.59 35.27 -3.58
CA GLY A 814 13.89 34.94 -4.97
C GLY A 814 14.25 36.20 -5.76
N ASN A 815 15.07 36.05 -6.81
CA ASN A 815 15.41 37.17 -7.71
C ASN A 815 14.47 37.20 -8.92
N ASP A 816 13.18 37.52 -8.70
CA ASP A 816 12.20 37.79 -9.76
C ASP A 816 12.01 39.29 -10.00
N GLU A 817 11.32 39.69 -11.08
CA GLU A 817 11.08 41.09 -11.42
C GLU A 817 10.23 41.85 -10.37
N ASN A 818 9.66 41.14 -9.39
CA ASN A 818 8.79 41.66 -8.33
C ASN A 818 9.41 41.63 -6.92
N ASN A 819 10.62 41.09 -6.76
CA ASN A 819 11.37 40.97 -5.51
C ASN A 819 10.57 40.24 -4.40
N THR A 820 9.92 39.12 -4.75
CA THR A 820 9.08 38.32 -3.85
C THR A 820 9.89 37.61 -2.75
N SER A 821 9.28 37.46 -1.57
CA SER A 821 9.91 36.85 -0.39
C SER A 821 8.92 35.96 0.36
N VAL A 822 9.38 34.80 0.83
CA VAL A 822 8.61 33.89 1.69
C VAL A 822 9.20 33.89 3.09
N GLU A 823 8.36 34.11 4.10
CA GLU A 823 8.73 34.08 5.51
C GLU A 823 8.43 32.70 6.10
N VAL A 824 9.46 32.02 6.61
CA VAL A 824 9.37 30.71 7.23
C VAL A 824 9.46 30.88 8.75
N PRO A 825 8.37 30.70 9.51
CA PRO A 825 8.40 30.80 10.97
C PRO A 825 9.16 29.61 11.57
N VAL A 826 9.96 29.89 12.60
CA VAL A 826 10.81 28.91 13.30
C VAL A 826 10.63 29.06 14.80
N THR A 827 10.28 27.95 15.47
CA THR A 827 10.22 27.85 16.93
C THR A 827 11.18 26.76 17.43
N MET A 828 11.88 27.02 18.52
CA MET A 828 12.75 26.05 19.18
C MET A 828 12.45 26.02 20.67
N HIS A 829 12.15 24.84 21.20
CA HIS A 829 11.91 24.58 22.61
C HIS A 829 13.15 23.92 23.23
N VAL A 830 13.84 24.66 24.09
CA VAL A 830 14.93 24.11 24.91
C VAL A 830 14.38 23.88 26.32
N VAL A 831 14.09 22.62 26.65
CA VAL A 831 13.51 22.22 27.95
C VAL A 831 14.48 21.36 28.75
N GLU A 832 14.36 21.41 30.07
CA GLU A 832 15.14 20.56 30.99
C GLU A 832 14.26 19.43 31.49
N PHE A 833 14.59 18.18 31.13
CA PHE A 833 13.98 17.02 31.78
C PHE A 833 14.77 16.64 33.04
N PRO A 834 14.12 16.54 34.22
CA PRO A 834 14.76 15.96 35.39
C PRO A 834 14.86 14.44 35.21
N TYR A 835 16.02 13.95 34.79
CA TYR A 835 16.35 12.52 34.79
C TYR A 835 16.31 11.94 36.21
N LEU A 836 15.54 10.87 36.43
CA LEU A 836 15.55 10.12 37.70
C LEU A 836 16.67 9.07 37.74
N PRO A 837 17.29 8.82 38.92
CA PRO A 837 18.36 7.85 39.07
C PRO A 837 17.81 6.45 39.44
N ALA A 838 17.59 5.57 38.46
CA ALA A 838 17.54 4.14 38.77
C ALA A 838 18.95 3.69 39.24
N PRO A 839 19.09 2.87 40.32
CA PRO A 839 20.38 2.34 40.69
C PRO A 839 20.85 1.39 39.58
N PHE A 840 21.98 1.71 38.97
CA PHE A 840 22.54 0.90 37.87
C PHE A 840 22.95 -0.51 38.33
N ARG A 841 23.03 -0.78 39.64
CA ARG A 841 23.16 -2.11 40.22
C ARG A 841 22.28 -2.28 41.46
N ALA A 842 21.47 -3.33 41.46
CA ALA A 842 20.73 -3.84 42.60
C ALA A 842 21.06 -5.33 42.79
N GLY A 843 21.62 -5.70 43.93
CA GLY A 843 22.07 -7.08 44.16
C GLY A 843 22.45 -7.34 45.61
N TYR A 844 23.24 -8.40 45.86
CA TYR A 844 23.69 -8.75 47.20
C TYR A 844 25.06 -8.12 47.52
N ASN A 845 25.29 -7.80 48.80
CA ASN A 845 26.64 -7.45 49.25
C ASN A 845 27.60 -8.65 49.09
N ALA A 846 28.92 -8.40 49.20
CA ALA A 846 29.96 -9.39 48.85
C ALA A 846 29.87 -10.73 49.62
N ASN A 847 29.27 -10.77 50.82
CA ASN A 847 29.07 -12.01 51.58
C ASN A 847 27.63 -12.57 51.47
N GLY A 848 26.78 -11.94 50.66
CA GLY A 848 25.42 -12.38 50.36
C GLY A 848 24.47 -12.36 51.56
N SER A 849 24.70 -11.47 52.53
CA SER A 849 23.93 -11.36 53.79
C SER A 849 22.99 -10.15 53.84
N ALA A 850 23.07 -9.26 52.85
CA ALA A 850 22.27 -8.05 52.76
C ALA A 850 22.05 -7.67 51.28
N ILE A 851 21.01 -6.89 51.00
CA ILE A 851 20.78 -6.31 49.67
C ILE A 851 21.50 -4.96 49.58
N HIS A 852 22.20 -4.73 48.47
CA HIS A 852 23.00 -3.54 48.21
C HIS A 852 22.57 -2.88 46.88
N LEU A 853 22.26 -1.59 46.95
CA LEU A 853 21.84 -0.76 45.82
C LEU A 853 22.89 0.32 45.58
N THR A 854 23.28 0.56 44.33
CA THR A 854 24.31 1.57 43.96
C THR A 854 23.94 2.38 42.74
N TRP A 855 24.33 3.66 42.73
CA TRP A 855 24.05 4.64 41.68
C TRP A 855 25.35 5.10 40.98
N SER A 856 25.28 5.38 39.68
CA SER A 856 26.45 5.59 38.80
C SER A 856 26.96 7.03 38.76
N ASP A 857 26.12 8.03 39.03
CA ASP A 857 26.49 9.45 38.96
C ASP A 857 26.17 10.17 40.28
N ARG A 858 27.16 10.91 40.80
CA ARG A 858 27.07 11.69 42.05
C ARG A 858 26.44 13.06 41.85
N SER A 859 26.32 13.56 40.63
CA SER A 859 26.03 14.98 40.37
C SER A 859 24.54 15.31 40.12
N ARG A 860 23.70 14.30 39.84
CA ARG A 860 22.32 14.50 39.32
C ARG A 860 21.20 14.32 40.36
N ILE A 861 21.53 14.29 41.66
CA ILE A 861 20.56 14.07 42.75
C ILE A 861 20.59 15.25 43.71
N GLU A 862 20.17 16.43 43.24
CA GLU A 862 20.39 17.70 43.93
C GLU A 862 19.55 17.86 45.21
N ASP A 863 18.33 17.31 45.23
CA ASP A 863 17.40 17.43 46.37
C ASP A 863 17.36 16.19 47.29
N GLY A 864 18.07 15.12 46.95
CA GLY A 864 17.98 13.82 47.64
C GLY A 864 16.72 13.02 47.28
N TYR A 865 16.52 11.86 47.91
CA TYR A 865 15.37 10.96 47.63
C TYR A 865 14.99 10.10 48.83
N LYS A 866 13.82 9.47 48.79
CA LYS A 866 13.37 8.50 49.80
C LYS A 866 13.32 7.09 49.20
N LEU A 867 13.90 6.14 49.93
CA LEU A 867 13.90 4.72 49.60
C LEU A 867 13.01 3.97 50.59
N TYR A 868 12.05 3.23 50.06
CA TYR A 868 11.10 2.43 50.83
C TYR A 868 11.27 0.95 50.51
N ARG A 869 11.01 0.09 51.49
CA ARG A 869 10.75 -1.34 51.29
C ARG A 869 9.25 -1.52 51.12
N VAL A 870 8.86 -2.25 50.08
CA VAL A 870 7.46 -2.49 49.75
C VAL A 870 7.10 -3.91 50.21
N ASN A 871 6.01 -4.04 50.96
CA ASN A 871 5.44 -5.33 51.37
C ASN A 871 3.92 -5.32 51.22
N SER A 872 3.27 -6.47 51.42
CA SER A 872 1.82 -6.64 51.26
C SER A 872 0.96 -5.78 52.19
N SER A 873 1.54 -5.19 53.24
CA SER A 873 0.87 -4.30 54.19
C SER A 873 1.16 -2.81 53.96
N GLY A 874 1.95 -2.44 52.94
CA GLY A 874 2.28 -1.06 52.59
C GLY A 874 3.78 -0.80 52.40
N ARG A 875 4.19 0.48 52.45
CA ARG A 875 5.58 0.90 52.27
C ARG A 875 6.22 1.29 53.61
N THR A 876 7.43 0.81 53.85
CA THR A 876 8.25 1.18 55.02
C THR A 876 9.44 2.01 54.57
N LEU A 877 9.55 3.26 55.03
CA LEU A 877 10.69 4.11 54.72
C LEU A 877 11.96 3.51 55.34
N LEU A 878 12.92 3.14 54.50
CA LEU A 878 14.21 2.62 54.95
C LEU A 878 15.25 3.70 55.10
N TRP A 879 15.23 4.64 54.16
CA TRP A 879 16.28 5.62 54.07
C TRP A 879 15.78 6.89 53.40
N THR A 880 16.17 8.03 53.96
CA THR A 880 16.09 9.32 53.28
C THR A 880 17.51 9.67 52.89
N ALA A 881 17.80 9.53 51.61
CA ALA A 881 19.12 9.72 51.04
C ALA A 881 19.42 11.23 50.97
N PRO A 882 20.57 11.69 51.49
CA PRO A 882 21.04 13.04 51.25
C PRO A 882 21.40 13.23 49.77
N PRO A 883 21.53 14.48 49.30
CA PRO A 883 22.09 14.77 47.98
C PRO A 883 23.44 14.05 47.78
N ASN A 884 23.66 13.51 46.57
CA ASN A 884 24.88 12.80 46.15
C ASN A 884 25.14 11.42 46.81
N ALA A 885 24.14 10.78 47.41
CA ALA A 885 24.32 9.46 47.98
C ALA A 885 24.50 8.37 46.90
N THR A 886 25.53 7.53 47.03
CA THR A 886 25.95 6.60 45.95
C THR A 886 25.59 5.14 46.19
N ALA A 887 25.20 4.78 47.42
CA ALA A 887 24.90 3.41 47.77
C ALA A 887 24.01 3.31 49.01
N PHE A 888 23.23 2.23 49.10
CA PHE A 888 22.44 1.85 50.27
C PHE A 888 22.55 0.34 50.50
N THR A 889 22.58 -0.08 51.77
CA THR A 889 22.55 -1.50 52.15
C THR A 889 21.37 -1.75 53.07
N ASP A 890 20.45 -2.62 52.67
CA ASP A 890 19.42 -3.16 53.56
C ASP A 890 19.97 -4.43 54.22
N ALA A 891 20.36 -4.32 55.50
CA ALA A 891 20.92 -5.43 56.27
C ALA A 891 19.85 -6.24 57.03
N ASP A 892 18.60 -5.77 57.06
CA ASP A 892 17.51 -6.36 57.84
C ASP A 892 16.55 -7.18 56.94
N VAL A 893 17.06 -7.72 55.83
CA VAL A 893 16.30 -8.53 54.86
C VAL A 893 16.67 -10.00 54.95
N ASP A 894 15.67 -10.86 54.80
CA ASP A 894 15.90 -12.27 54.54
C ASP A 894 16.29 -12.42 53.07
N THR A 895 17.57 -12.62 52.79
CA THR A 895 18.09 -12.73 51.43
C THR A 895 17.54 -13.94 50.68
N ASN A 896 16.87 -14.88 51.33
CA ASN A 896 16.24 -16.04 50.68
C ASN A 896 14.82 -15.73 50.16
N GLN A 897 14.38 -14.47 50.24
CA GLN A 897 13.08 -14.00 49.72
C GLN A 897 13.27 -12.87 48.71
N THR A 898 12.30 -12.73 47.81
CA THR A 898 12.26 -11.61 46.85
C THR A 898 11.76 -10.35 47.55
N TRP A 899 12.44 -9.23 47.35
CA TRP A 899 12.12 -7.96 47.98
C TRP A 899 11.90 -6.86 46.94
N GLN A 900 10.90 -6.01 47.19
CA GLN A 900 10.63 -4.82 46.38
C GLN A 900 11.01 -3.55 47.12
N TYR A 901 11.57 -2.60 46.38
CA TYR A 901 11.96 -1.28 46.86
C TYR A 901 11.37 -0.19 45.98
N ALA A 902 10.83 0.87 46.58
CA ALA A 902 10.32 2.03 45.86
C ALA A 902 11.22 3.24 46.16
N ILE A 903 11.59 3.99 45.14
CA ILE A 903 12.36 5.24 45.23
C ILE A 903 11.45 6.38 44.82
N THR A 904 11.30 7.38 45.67
CA THR A 904 10.50 8.59 45.38
C THR A 904 11.33 9.84 45.58
N THR A 905 11.19 10.83 44.71
CA THR A 905 11.73 12.18 44.92
C THR A 905 10.94 12.96 45.98
N PHE A 906 11.52 14.07 46.46
CA PHE A 906 10.75 15.02 47.27
C PHE A 906 9.73 15.77 46.39
N LEU A 907 8.61 16.18 46.97
CA LEU A 907 7.78 17.23 46.36
C LEU A 907 8.64 18.49 46.26
N ASN A 908 8.88 18.96 45.03
CA ASN A 908 9.55 20.23 44.85
C ASN A 908 8.65 21.36 45.38
N SER A 909 9.23 22.53 45.64
CA SER A 909 8.51 23.71 46.17
C SER A 909 7.43 24.27 45.24
N ARG A 910 7.24 23.69 44.05
CA ARG A 910 6.26 24.07 43.03
C ARG A 910 5.00 23.18 43.00
N GLY A 911 4.93 22.12 43.82
CA GLY A 911 3.70 21.36 44.04
C GLY A 911 3.38 20.27 43.01
N GLU A 912 4.38 19.83 42.24
CA GLU A 912 4.24 18.72 41.29
C GLU A 912 4.27 17.35 41.98
N SER A 913 3.55 16.38 41.41
CA SER A 913 3.45 15.02 41.95
C SER A 913 4.82 14.32 41.95
N PRO A 914 5.25 13.70 43.07
CA PRO A 914 6.52 13.00 43.13
C PRO A 914 6.48 11.77 42.22
N VAL A 915 7.54 11.59 41.43
CA VAL A 915 7.70 10.45 40.52
C VAL A 915 8.34 9.27 41.27
N GLU A 916 7.88 8.05 40.99
CA GLU A 916 8.27 6.83 41.69
C GLU A 916 8.80 5.75 40.74
N ILE A 917 9.88 5.09 41.16
CA ILE A 917 10.42 3.89 40.51
C ILE A 917 10.40 2.72 41.50
N THR A 918 9.91 1.55 41.06
CA THR A 918 9.95 0.31 41.85
C THR A 918 10.97 -0.68 41.29
N ILE A 919 11.78 -1.26 42.17
CA ILE A 919 12.84 -2.21 41.85
C ILE A 919 12.59 -3.50 42.60
N THR A 920 12.64 -4.64 41.89
CA THR A 920 12.49 -5.97 42.49
C THR A 920 13.85 -6.66 42.55
N VAL A 921 14.28 -7.08 43.74
CA VAL A 921 15.48 -7.88 43.96
C VAL A 921 15.06 -9.32 44.27
N PRO A 922 15.31 -10.30 43.38
CA PRO A 922 14.85 -11.68 43.55
C PRO A 922 15.61 -12.39 44.67
N ALA A 923 14.96 -13.37 45.32
CA ALA A 923 15.55 -14.24 46.34
C ALA A 923 16.91 -14.83 45.91
N LYS A 924 17.81 -14.99 46.87
CA LYS A 924 19.15 -15.55 46.66
C LYS A 924 19.01 -17.02 46.23
N PRO A 925 19.63 -17.43 45.12
CA PRO A 925 19.51 -18.81 44.65
C PRO A 925 20.15 -19.81 45.63
N GLU A 926 19.43 -20.88 46.00
CA GLU A 926 19.95 -21.97 46.83
C GLU A 926 20.85 -22.95 46.04
N LEU A 927 21.88 -23.48 46.69
CA LEU A 927 22.75 -24.52 46.17
C LEU A 927 22.06 -25.89 46.29
N ALA A 928 21.85 -26.60 45.18
CA ALA A 928 21.02 -27.81 45.13
C ALA A 928 21.70 -29.07 45.72
N SER A 929 23.03 -29.19 45.67
CA SER A 929 23.76 -30.24 46.41
C SER A 929 25.27 -29.99 46.47
N ILE A 930 25.90 -30.59 47.49
CA ILE A 930 27.36 -30.71 47.62
C ILE A 930 27.69 -32.20 47.67
N THR A 931 28.46 -32.70 46.71
CA THR A 931 28.96 -34.08 46.74
C THR A 931 30.48 -34.07 46.80
N ARG A 932 31.05 -34.87 47.70
CA ARG A 932 32.51 -34.99 47.92
C ARG A 932 33.00 -36.36 47.49
N ASN A 933 33.80 -36.41 46.44
CA ASN A 933 34.49 -37.62 45.98
C ASN A 933 36.00 -37.38 46.03
N GLY A 934 36.63 -37.80 47.12
CA GLY A 934 38.06 -37.54 47.37
C GLY A 934 38.34 -36.07 47.67
N ASP A 935 39.41 -35.53 47.05
CA ASP A 935 39.86 -34.14 47.25
C ASP A 935 39.10 -33.13 46.36
N VAL A 936 38.07 -33.58 45.64
CA VAL A 936 37.21 -32.71 44.81
C VAL A 936 35.84 -32.54 45.48
N VAL A 937 35.42 -31.28 45.61
CA VAL A 937 34.09 -30.86 46.06
C VAL A 937 33.34 -30.30 44.86
N THR A 938 32.24 -30.94 44.47
CA THR A 938 31.38 -30.47 43.37
C THR A 938 30.18 -29.71 43.94
N LEU A 939 29.95 -28.49 43.45
CA LEU A 939 28.80 -27.64 43.78
C LEU A 939 27.88 -27.55 42.57
N THR A 940 26.62 -27.93 42.73
CA THR A 940 25.61 -27.86 41.66
C THR A 940 24.59 -26.75 41.97
N PRO A 941 24.50 -25.67 41.16
CA PRO A 941 23.46 -24.66 41.34
C PRO A 941 22.09 -25.19 40.87
N ALA A 942 21.00 -24.75 41.51
CA ALA A 942 19.65 -24.91 40.96
C ALA A 942 19.47 -23.91 39.80
N SER A 943 19.20 -24.40 38.59
CA SER A 943 19.11 -23.56 37.39
C SER A 943 17.92 -22.59 37.43
N THR A 944 18.19 -21.30 37.21
CA THR A 944 17.28 -20.38 36.51
C THR A 944 18.11 -19.61 35.47
N SER A 945 17.51 -19.41 34.29
CA SER A 945 18.10 -18.98 33.03
C SER A 945 18.64 -17.54 33.01
N SER A 946 19.88 -17.34 32.53
CA SER A 946 20.37 -16.21 31.69
C SER A 946 21.92 -16.27 31.58
N GLY A 947 22.46 -15.93 30.40
CA GLY A 947 23.85 -16.19 29.98
C GLY A 947 24.94 -15.40 30.71
N THR A 948 26.19 -15.88 30.64
CA THR A 948 27.38 -15.23 31.25
C THR A 948 28.60 -15.30 30.33
N SER A 949 29.40 -14.22 30.32
CA SER A 949 30.61 -13.98 29.52
C SER A 949 31.75 -14.97 29.78
N GLY A 950 32.67 -15.18 28.82
CA GLY A 950 33.76 -16.17 28.95
C GLY A 950 35.07 -15.86 28.21
N LEU A 951 36.13 -16.58 28.62
CA LEU A 951 37.46 -16.61 27.98
C LEU A 951 37.73 -18.02 27.43
N TRP A 952 38.33 -18.12 26.25
CA TRP A 952 38.80 -19.36 25.65
C TRP A 952 40.28 -19.21 25.23
N ALA A 953 41.06 -20.29 25.24
CA ALA A 953 42.40 -20.29 24.66
C ALA A 953 42.68 -21.57 23.84
N GLU A 954 43.39 -21.43 22.71
CA GLU A 954 43.83 -22.55 21.88
C GLU A 954 45.36 -22.68 21.88
N ARG A 955 45.84 -23.92 21.72
CA ARG A 955 47.27 -24.25 21.69
C ARG A 955 47.76 -24.30 20.24
N TRP A 956 48.81 -23.54 19.92
CA TRP A 956 49.40 -23.43 18.59
C TRP A 956 50.68 -24.28 18.46
N GLN A 957 50.80 -25.12 17.43
CA GLN A 957 52.04 -25.80 17.06
C GLN A 957 52.27 -25.72 15.53
N ASN A 958 53.30 -24.96 15.14
CA ASN A 958 53.92 -24.82 13.80
C ASN A 958 53.14 -24.07 12.69
N ASP A 959 53.91 -23.48 11.76
CA ASP A 959 53.50 -22.54 10.71
C ASP A 959 52.94 -23.21 9.43
N ASP A 960 51.78 -23.87 9.51
CA ASP A 960 50.98 -24.25 8.34
C ASP A 960 49.47 -24.04 8.62
N PRO A 961 48.64 -23.66 7.63
CA PRO A 961 47.22 -23.39 7.84
C PRO A 961 46.44 -24.70 8.09
N PRO A 962 45.55 -24.76 9.10
CA PRO A 962 44.85 -25.99 9.48
C PRO A 962 43.72 -26.37 8.51
N VAL A 963 43.60 -27.67 8.25
CA VAL A 963 42.45 -28.34 7.63
C VAL A 963 41.37 -28.54 8.70
N LEU A 964 40.14 -28.10 8.42
CA LEU A 964 38.99 -28.21 9.33
C LEU A 964 38.49 -29.66 9.42
N GLY A 965 38.55 -30.23 10.63
CA GLY A 965 37.97 -31.54 10.92
C GLY A 965 38.72 -32.30 12.00
N GLY A 966 38.45 -32.00 13.28
CA GLY A 966 38.84 -32.86 14.40
C GLY A 966 39.22 -32.13 15.69
N ASN A 967 38.39 -32.32 16.71
CA ASN A 967 38.63 -32.07 18.15
C ASN A 967 38.65 -30.61 18.64
N SER A 968 37.50 -29.94 18.61
CA SER A 968 37.20 -28.82 19.51
C SER A 968 36.73 -29.36 20.87
N VAL A 969 37.49 -29.09 21.94
CA VAL A 969 37.07 -29.33 23.33
C VAL A 969 36.38 -28.06 23.83
N SER A 970 35.08 -28.14 24.14
CA SER A 970 34.37 -27.06 24.83
C SER A 970 34.76 -27.07 26.31
N ILE A 971 35.38 -26.00 26.81
CA ILE A 971 35.69 -25.81 28.23
C ILE A 971 34.64 -24.86 28.80
N GLY A 972 33.66 -25.41 29.52
CA GLY A 972 32.74 -24.61 30.34
C GLY A 972 33.45 -24.03 31.56
N ASN A 973 33.13 -22.77 31.87
CA ASN A 973 33.34 -22.02 33.12
C ASN A 973 34.62 -22.33 33.94
N ILE A 974 35.51 -21.34 33.98
CA ILE A 974 36.76 -21.31 34.75
C ILE A 974 36.55 -21.80 36.19
N ARG A 975 37.15 -22.95 36.51
CA ARG A 975 38.00 -23.18 37.71
C ARG A 975 38.74 -24.51 37.52
N ASP A 976 39.89 -24.46 36.86
CA ASP A 976 40.90 -25.50 37.00
C ASP A 976 42.28 -24.88 37.14
N THR A 977 43.00 -25.27 38.19
CA THR A 977 44.44 -25.05 38.31
C THR A 977 45.11 -26.24 37.62
N ILE A 978 45.69 -26.03 36.44
CA ILE A 978 46.44 -27.09 35.75
C ILE A 978 47.89 -27.06 36.23
N ASN A 979 48.34 -28.13 36.90
CA ASN A 979 49.75 -28.37 37.19
C ASN A 979 50.39 -29.06 35.98
N PHE A 980 51.24 -28.34 35.23
CA PHE A 980 52.10 -28.95 34.23
C PHE A 980 53.47 -29.24 34.85
N GLY A 981 53.72 -30.52 35.15
CA GLY A 981 55.09 -31.02 35.19
C GLY A 981 55.58 -31.20 33.75
N PHE A 982 56.85 -30.85 33.52
CA PHE A 982 57.67 -31.01 32.31
C PHE A 982 57.85 -29.77 31.42
N ALA A 983 59.11 -29.61 31.01
CA ALA A 983 59.72 -28.44 30.40
C ALA A 983 59.60 -28.45 28.88
N GLU A 984 58.56 -27.82 28.33
CA GLU A 984 58.52 -27.38 26.93
C GLU A 984 57.73 -26.06 26.84
N THR A 985 58.19 -25.13 26.01
CA THR A 985 57.55 -23.83 25.79
C THR A 985 56.40 -23.99 24.79
N PHE A 986 55.16 -23.66 25.18
CA PHE A 986 53.99 -23.67 24.28
C PHE A 986 53.58 -22.24 23.90
N ARG A 987 53.09 -22.05 22.67
CA ARG A 987 52.41 -20.81 22.23
C ARG A 987 50.89 -21.00 22.32
N TYR A 988 50.18 -20.01 22.84
CA TYR A 988 48.72 -19.99 22.95
C TYR A 988 48.15 -18.75 22.26
N ARG A 989 46.92 -18.87 21.74
CA ARG A 989 46.06 -17.71 21.40
C ARG A 989 44.89 -17.67 22.37
N VAL A 990 44.53 -16.49 22.86
CA VAL A 990 43.46 -16.27 23.84
C VAL A 990 42.40 -15.37 23.22
N TYR A 991 41.14 -15.76 23.37
CA TYR A 991 39.98 -15.06 22.83
C TYR A 991 39.03 -14.71 24.00
N ALA A 992 38.48 -13.51 23.97
CA ALA A 992 37.46 -13.04 24.91
C ALA A 992 36.17 -12.74 24.12
N TYR A 993 35.02 -13.16 24.64
CA TYR A 993 33.73 -12.76 24.07
C TYR A 993 32.86 -12.09 25.14
N GLY A 994 32.26 -10.95 24.76
CA GLY A 994 31.25 -10.25 25.54
C GLY A 994 29.92 -10.35 24.81
N GLY A 995 28.89 -10.86 25.49
CA GLY A 995 27.51 -10.80 25.01
C GLY A 995 26.72 -9.81 25.84
N ASN A 996 26.36 -8.67 25.26
CA ASN A 996 24.95 -8.30 25.05
C ASN A 996 24.88 -7.22 23.94
N PRO A 997 23.81 -7.21 23.12
CA PRO A 997 23.61 -6.26 22.04
C PRO A 997 22.96 -5.00 22.61
N GLU A 998 23.60 -3.84 22.41
CA GLU A 998 23.00 -2.50 22.38
C GLU A 998 24.13 -1.46 22.43
N GLY A 999 24.14 -0.54 21.47
CA GLY A 999 24.56 0.85 21.63
C GLY A 999 25.99 1.14 22.13
N SER A 1000 26.80 1.61 21.19
CA SER A 1000 28.08 2.32 21.34
C SER A 1000 28.24 3.14 22.64
N TYR A 1001 29.14 2.75 23.54
CA TYR A 1001 29.98 3.70 24.29
C TYR A 1001 31.34 3.08 24.60
N GLY A 1002 32.38 3.92 24.54
CA GLY A 1002 33.78 3.53 24.63
C GLY A 1002 34.13 2.68 25.85
N LEU A 1003 35.18 1.87 25.70
CA LEU A 1003 35.84 1.16 26.78
C LEU A 1003 36.28 2.14 27.89
N SER A 1004 35.43 2.37 28.89
CA SER A 1004 35.88 2.84 30.19
C SER A 1004 36.37 1.62 30.97
N TRP A 1005 37.69 1.44 31.00
CA TRP A 1005 38.33 0.42 31.83
C TRP A 1005 38.02 0.73 33.31
N PRO A 1006 37.53 -0.25 34.09
CA PRO A 1006 37.38 -0.07 35.52
C PRO A 1006 38.77 0.04 36.14
N SER A 1007 39.07 1.20 36.73
CA SER A 1007 40.10 1.44 37.76
C SER A 1007 41.51 0.86 37.52
N ASP A 1008 42.47 1.73 37.23
CA ASP A 1008 43.92 1.80 37.52
C ASP A 1008 44.80 0.58 37.86
N LYS A 1009 44.31 -0.65 38.12
CA LYS A 1009 45.12 -1.85 38.43
C LYS A 1009 44.37 -3.14 38.09
N ILE A 1010 44.84 -3.89 37.08
CA ILE A 1010 44.57 -5.33 37.02
C ILE A 1010 45.54 -6.01 38.00
N THR A 1011 45.02 -6.53 39.11
CA THR A 1011 45.81 -7.35 40.03
C THR A 1011 45.56 -8.82 39.69
N LEU A 1012 46.58 -9.52 39.18
CA LEU A 1012 46.51 -10.97 39.00
C LEU A 1012 46.35 -11.65 40.37
N PRO A 1013 45.59 -12.76 40.47
CA PRO A 1013 45.41 -13.45 41.73
C PRO A 1013 46.75 -13.93 42.33
N PRO A 1014 46.91 -13.99 43.67
CA PRO A 1014 48.19 -14.22 44.36
C PRO A 1014 48.87 -15.59 44.15
N ALA A 1015 48.36 -16.44 43.25
CA ALA A 1015 48.84 -17.81 43.06
C ALA A 1015 50.08 -17.93 42.15
N LEU A 1016 50.69 -16.81 41.75
CA LEU A 1016 51.91 -16.77 40.93
C LEU A 1016 53.11 -16.07 41.62
N HIS A 1017 53.08 -15.93 42.94
CA HIS A 1017 54.29 -15.64 43.71
C HIS A 1017 55.00 -16.94 44.10
N GLY A 1018 55.52 -17.63 43.09
CA GLY A 1018 56.52 -18.68 43.24
C GLY A 1018 57.88 -18.11 42.83
N ASP A 1019 58.84 -18.17 43.74
CA ASP A 1019 60.22 -17.73 43.57
C ASP A 1019 60.87 -18.40 42.35
N PHE A 1020 60.99 -17.69 41.22
CA PHE A 1020 61.73 -18.17 40.05
C PHE A 1020 63.12 -17.55 40.04
N SER A 1021 64.03 -18.14 40.80
CA SER A 1021 65.47 -18.00 40.55
C SER A 1021 65.85 -18.90 39.36
N GLY A 1022 65.81 -18.39 38.13
CA GLY A 1022 66.31 -19.08 36.95
C GLY A 1022 65.74 -18.53 35.65
N ASP A 1023 66.62 -18.22 34.70
CA ASP A 1023 66.37 -17.60 33.39
C ASP A 1023 65.19 -18.20 32.60
N ALA A 1024 64.00 -17.61 32.72
CA ALA A 1024 62.86 -17.87 31.86
C ALA A 1024 62.22 -16.54 31.43
N THR A 1025 62.62 -16.05 30.26
CA THR A 1025 61.96 -14.95 29.55
C THR A 1025 60.66 -15.47 28.90
N VAL A 1026 59.51 -14.91 29.30
CA VAL A 1026 58.26 -15.05 28.54
C VAL A 1026 58.27 -13.99 27.45
N ASP A 1027 58.45 -14.42 26.19
CA ASP A 1027 58.45 -13.56 25.00
C ASP A 1027 57.01 -13.51 24.46
N ILE A 1028 56.25 -12.47 24.79
CA ILE A 1028 54.93 -12.20 24.19
C ILE A 1028 55.19 -11.34 22.95
N ARG A 1029 55.24 -11.95 21.76
CA ARG A 1029 55.59 -11.23 20.51
C ARG A 1029 54.49 -11.06 19.48
N ASP A 1030 53.34 -11.71 19.62
CA ASP A 1030 52.31 -11.62 18.58
C ASP A 1030 50.97 -11.12 19.13
N ALA A 1031 50.30 -10.32 18.30
CA ALA A 1031 49.22 -9.37 18.57
C ALA A 1031 48.00 -9.91 19.35
N ILE A 1032 47.37 -9.01 20.12
CA ILE A 1032 45.98 -9.14 20.55
C ILE A 1032 45.11 -8.85 19.32
N TYR A 1033 44.26 -9.80 18.92
CA TYR A 1033 43.28 -9.60 17.86
C TYR A 1033 41.92 -9.27 18.49
N PHE A 1034 41.32 -8.16 18.09
CA PHE A 1034 39.95 -7.80 18.42
C PHE A 1034 39.05 -8.32 17.30
N VAL A 1035 38.01 -9.07 17.66
CA VAL A 1035 36.99 -9.55 16.72
C VAL A 1035 35.70 -8.80 17.07
N ASN A 1036 35.24 -7.95 16.16
CA ASN A 1036 33.88 -7.42 16.20
C ASN A 1036 33.05 -8.27 15.23
N SER A 1037 31.98 -8.85 15.77
CA SER A 1037 30.97 -9.69 15.13
C SER A 1037 31.29 -11.18 14.92
N TRP A 1038 30.24 -11.98 15.13
CA TRP A 1038 30.13 -13.41 14.86
C TRP A 1038 29.19 -13.54 13.67
N GLU A 1039 29.67 -14.04 12.54
CA GLU A 1039 28.84 -14.52 11.42
C GLU A 1039 29.10 -16.02 11.21
N GLY A 1040 28.07 -16.77 10.83
CA GLY A 1040 28.09 -18.23 10.73
C GLY A 1040 29.16 -18.81 9.79
N GLU A 1041 29.82 -19.86 10.29
CA GLU A 1041 30.60 -20.93 9.64
C GLU A 1041 31.70 -20.65 8.57
N ASN A 1042 32.02 -19.42 8.15
CA ASN A 1042 33.22 -19.17 7.30
C ASN A 1042 33.99 -17.89 7.68
N PHE A 1043 35.31 -18.01 7.89
CA PHE A 1043 36.22 -16.87 8.07
C PHE A 1043 36.54 -16.24 6.70
N VAL A 1044 36.05 -15.02 6.42
CA VAL A 1044 36.58 -14.21 5.31
C VAL A 1044 37.90 -13.59 5.73
N LYS A 1045 38.99 -14.01 5.08
CA LYS A 1045 40.32 -13.41 5.21
C LYS A 1045 40.40 -12.21 4.27
N GLU A 1046 40.19 -10.99 4.78
CA GLU A 1046 40.65 -9.82 4.03
C GLU A 1046 42.18 -9.77 4.04
N THR A 1047 42.76 -9.68 2.84
CA THR A 1047 44.20 -9.78 2.58
C THR A 1047 44.86 -8.41 2.45
N GLY A 1048 45.94 -8.18 3.21
CA GLY A 1048 46.97 -7.20 2.87
C GLY A 1048 48.05 -7.04 3.95
N PRO A 1049 49.37 -7.10 3.64
CA PRO A 1049 50.41 -6.83 4.62
C PRO A 1049 50.64 -5.33 4.78
N VAL A 1050 50.35 -4.77 5.96
CA VAL A 1050 50.82 -3.42 6.30
C VAL A 1050 52.31 -3.52 6.64
N THR A 1051 53.17 -3.07 5.72
CA THR A 1051 54.60 -2.91 5.95
C THR A 1051 54.87 -1.52 6.51
N GLY A 1052 54.91 -1.42 7.84
CA GLY A 1052 55.37 -0.25 8.57
C GLY A 1052 56.40 -0.67 9.61
N THR A 1053 57.55 0.00 9.64
CA THR A 1053 58.62 -0.28 10.60
C THR A 1053 58.16 0.06 12.02
N ALA A 1054 58.18 -0.93 12.93
CA ALA A 1054 57.84 -0.73 14.33
C ALA A 1054 58.80 0.28 15.00
N PRO A 1055 58.31 1.23 15.82
CA PRO A 1055 59.19 1.96 16.72
C PRO A 1055 59.69 1.01 17.82
N ASN A 1056 61.00 1.07 18.09
CA ASN A 1056 61.61 0.30 19.18
C ASN A 1056 61.11 0.82 20.53
N PHE A 1057 60.35 0.00 21.25
CA PHE A 1057 60.03 0.25 22.66
C PHE A 1057 61.21 -0.23 23.52
N ASN A 1058 61.88 0.69 24.21
CA ASN A 1058 62.88 0.35 25.21
C ASN A 1058 62.17 0.13 26.56
N PHE A 1059 62.25 -1.08 27.08
CA PHE A 1059 61.81 -1.41 28.44
C PHE A 1059 62.77 -0.81 29.46
N THR A 1060 62.26 -0.08 30.46
CA THR A 1060 63.02 0.15 31.70
C THR A 1060 62.97 -1.11 32.57
N PRO A 1061 63.94 -1.32 33.49
CA PRO A 1061 64.06 -2.54 34.30
C PRO A 1061 62.84 -2.87 35.18
N ASP A 1062 61.92 -1.92 35.34
CA ASP A 1062 60.73 -2.02 36.19
C ASP A 1062 59.42 -2.15 35.37
N GLY A 1063 59.49 -2.17 34.03
CA GLY A 1063 58.38 -2.58 33.17
C GLY A 1063 57.20 -1.60 33.06
N GLU A 1064 57.42 -0.28 33.09
CA GLU A 1064 56.35 0.73 32.91
C GLU A 1064 56.30 1.30 31.47
N PHE A 1065 55.08 1.55 30.97
CA PHE A 1065 54.78 2.22 29.69
C PHE A 1065 54.19 3.62 29.96
N ASP A 1066 54.67 4.65 29.26
CA ASP A 1066 54.18 6.02 29.41
C ASP A 1066 53.13 6.38 28.34
N ARG A 1067 52.14 7.20 28.70
CA ARG A 1067 50.84 7.37 27.99
C ARG A 1067 50.91 8.17 26.69
N TYR A 1068 52.05 8.78 26.35
CA TYR A 1068 52.14 9.78 25.29
C TYR A 1068 52.46 9.24 23.87
N ASP A 1069 52.84 7.96 23.72
CA ASP A 1069 53.21 7.41 22.40
C ASP A 1069 52.09 6.63 21.67
N MET A 1070 50.92 6.39 22.30
CA MET A 1070 49.80 5.64 21.67
C MET A 1070 48.70 6.52 21.06
N ALA A 1071 48.66 7.82 21.38
CA ALA A 1071 47.67 8.74 20.81
C ALA A 1071 47.90 8.99 19.31
N ALA A 1072 49.09 8.69 18.78
CA ALA A 1072 49.43 8.91 17.37
C ALA A 1072 48.96 7.79 16.42
N PHE A 1073 48.48 6.64 16.92
CA PHE A 1073 48.10 5.50 16.07
C PHE A 1073 46.59 5.43 15.76
N VAL A 1074 45.74 6.05 16.58
CA VAL A 1074 44.26 5.99 16.42
C VAL A 1074 43.70 7.13 15.55
N GLY A 1075 44.53 8.13 15.19
CA GLY A 1075 44.12 9.27 14.36
C GLY A 1075 44.14 9.05 12.84
N MET A 1076 44.45 7.84 12.34
CA MET A 1076 44.55 7.57 10.89
C MET A 1076 43.43 6.70 10.32
N TYR A 1077 42.47 6.25 11.13
CA TYR A 1077 41.30 5.51 10.66
C TYR A 1077 40.05 6.00 11.42
N ARG A 1078 39.50 7.11 10.94
CA ARG A 1078 38.11 7.53 11.08
C ARG A 1078 37.62 8.00 9.73
#